data_AF-A0A951X872-F1
#
_entry.id   AF-A0A951X872-F1
#
_cell.length_a   1.000
_cell.length_b   1.000
_cell.length_c   1.000
_cell.angle_alpha   90.00
_cell.angle_beta   90.00
_cell.angle_gamma   90.00
#
_symmetry.space_group_name_H-M   'P 1'
#
loop_
_entity.id
_entity.type
_entity.pdbx_description
1 polymer ?
#
loop_
_entity_poly.entity_id
_entity_poly.type
_entity_poly.pdbx_seq_one_letter_code
_entity_poly.pdbx_strand_id
1 'polypeptide(L)'
;MLPDTLRNNGHPIYEPHNTDTSKLKEAVAPLMKMTIREVLAEVPEASGIFFIGCPNCHSGAQEMNVLGWKPGMGDKVRCNYCGMEFPNAQFPNNREKVIIAPSGVKQMYRYYEDSTGYPYYFEAHAWYERWLWIRPLAEKLAQLWYLTKDNAYGDRAAAIAGRFAQVFPDYAIRFDYPNAPVSFFPANQKWPFDGLSPYRGAKWRWWGYDDIPTYLANVYDLLMSGYDWQRMDEWIGQESEKRIARDLLQLGYEVTTANPEEYSNKSPGLYSEMIRVGRILGEPAMVHEAVKRFREFFPKGFFTDGWWKEGTPSYHEMTINSLKAVARVLDGYSDPPDWNGERLDRSDLTQNIPLFKKAIQVNEEAVLPNGRKIPINDTWGYDWKFGYNRSKKTDTTLSRLWPSLGNAILGTGAGKNQIMVNINWSGNYGHSHFDNGSVILFAMGQELLSDIGYTHSKYRGWTLSTASHNTVVIDQKNQEWGSTQKAVTGNLLFYDDQNSHVKVVDVDASPAYPMANIYRRRLIMVHAASGYDYLIDCFDVKGGKEHDWFLHGMCEQEGVLQTSVPLTSPVENMVPEWGGREVPTKQSDTDPKHFHPYSYIRNVHRGIVNGLWTATWLYDSSGLRSHLLAPPGTEVFRFRAPSIRMADEDDNKLDDYFLNGIMQRCKGGTSTFLAVHEPFRSRPWIDSVKMKGRAVEVYYTLGGKQIKDRLVLNEYGEGVMVTSSAGWQYKTGRQISGEVISLKQENGRWVLTLSKQIPKAQLKYIRLTFSDGSTYYCPVKSVHRNKVEMTNEPGFLYGKETGVNSHTFPGNHYEGPLMFTVFKLK
;
A
#
# COMPACT_ATOMS: atom_id res chain seq x y z
N MET A 1 22.85 25.88 25.78
CA MET A 1 23.54 27.12 25.37
C MET A 1 23.84 26.95 23.89
N LEU A 2 23.19 27.74 23.02
CA LEU A 2 23.48 27.72 21.59
C LEU A 2 24.82 28.46 21.37
N PRO A 3 25.79 27.89 20.65
CA PRO A 3 27.05 28.57 20.36
C PRO A 3 26.83 29.81 19.48
N ASP A 4 27.66 30.84 19.68
CA ASP A 4 27.70 32.11 18.91
C ASP A 4 28.05 31.93 17.41
N THR A 5 28.09 30.69 16.91
CA THR A 5 28.47 30.30 15.54
C THR A 5 27.37 30.48 14.50
N LEU A 6 26.15 30.88 14.91
CA LEU A 6 25.01 31.09 13.99
C LEU A 6 25.14 32.34 13.10
N ARG A 7 26.18 33.16 13.26
CA ARG A 7 26.46 34.28 12.35
C ARG A 7 27.31 33.83 11.16
N ASN A 8 26.63 33.59 10.04
CA ASN A 8 27.09 33.88 8.68
C ASN A 8 28.10 32.95 7.96
N ASN A 9 28.19 31.66 8.30
CA ASN A 9 29.10 30.72 7.60
C ASN A 9 28.40 29.49 6.99
N GLY A 10 27.31 29.68 6.23
CA GLY A 10 26.73 28.56 5.45
C GLY A 10 25.25 28.64 5.06
N HIS A 11 24.52 29.70 5.39
CA HIS A 11 23.10 29.87 5.04
C HIS A 11 22.90 30.57 3.68
N PRO A 12 21.86 30.21 2.91
CA PRO A 12 20.89 29.15 3.21
C PRO A 12 21.41 27.76 2.85
N ILE A 13 21.03 26.76 3.65
CA ILE A 13 21.19 25.34 3.34
C ILE A 13 20.06 24.86 2.43
N TYR A 14 18.86 25.39 2.63
CA TYR A 14 17.71 25.16 1.80
C TYR A 14 17.85 25.90 0.48
N GLU A 15 17.84 25.17 -0.62
CA GLU A 15 17.78 25.76 -1.96
C GLU A 15 16.32 25.94 -2.41
N PRO A 16 15.86 27.18 -2.67
CA PRO A 16 14.52 27.42 -3.20
C PRO A 16 14.34 26.81 -4.58
N HIS A 17 13.44 25.84 -4.72
CA HIS A 17 13.19 25.17 -6.00
C HIS A 17 12.38 26.01 -6.99
N ASN A 18 11.60 26.99 -6.52
CA ASN A 18 10.83 27.90 -7.37
C ASN A 18 11.42 29.32 -7.29
N THR A 19 12.04 29.77 -8.38
CA THR A 19 12.63 31.11 -8.50
C THR A 19 11.78 32.07 -9.34
N ASP A 20 10.57 31.65 -9.75
CA ASP A 20 9.61 32.48 -10.48
C ASP A 20 8.99 33.52 -9.53
N THR A 21 9.64 34.68 -9.45
CA THR A 21 9.23 35.78 -8.59
C THR A 21 7.81 36.29 -8.88
N SER A 22 7.30 36.15 -10.11
CA SER A 22 5.95 36.60 -10.45
C SER A 22 4.90 35.70 -9.82
N LYS A 23 5.05 34.38 -9.95
CA LYS A 23 4.16 33.40 -9.29
C LYS A 23 4.24 33.46 -7.78
N LEU A 24 5.43 33.68 -7.23
CA LEU A 24 5.59 33.86 -5.79
C LEU A 24 4.85 35.10 -5.30
N LYS A 25 4.99 36.25 -5.99
CA LYS A 25 4.27 37.49 -5.66
C LYS A 25 2.75 37.32 -5.70
N GLU A 26 2.24 36.62 -6.72
CA GLU A 26 0.82 36.30 -6.82
C GLU A 26 0.34 35.48 -5.62
N ALA A 27 1.08 34.43 -5.26
CA ALA A 27 0.71 33.55 -4.15
C ALA A 27 0.67 34.27 -2.79
N VAL A 28 1.61 35.19 -2.53
CA VAL A 28 1.69 35.90 -1.23
C VAL A 28 0.89 37.20 -1.20
N ALA A 29 0.28 37.61 -2.32
CA ALA A 29 -0.48 38.86 -2.43
C ALA A 29 -1.53 39.07 -1.31
N PRO A 30 -2.24 38.03 -0.82
CA PRO A 30 -3.15 38.20 0.32
C PRO A 30 -2.45 38.73 1.59
N LEU A 31 -1.27 38.19 1.94
CA LEU A 31 -0.51 38.62 3.11
C LEU A 31 0.14 40.00 2.92
N MET A 32 0.48 40.36 1.67
CA MET A 32 1.06 41.67 1.37
C MET A 32 0.07 42.83 1.54
N LYS A 33 -1.24 42.56 1.50
CA LYS A 33 -2.29 43.55 1.78
C LYS A 33 -2.52 43.78 3.27
N MET A 34 -2.03 42.88 4.12
CA MET A 34 -2.17 42.93 5.57
C MET A 34 -1.02 43.72 6.21
N THR A 35 -1.31 44.42 7.31
CA THR A 35 -0.32 44.95 8.24
C THR A 35 0.42 43.82 8.96
N ILE A 36 1.59 44.08 9.55
CA ILE A 36 2.32 43.07 10.34
C ILE A 36 1.44 42.54 11.47
N ARG A 37 0.66 43.41 12.12
CA ARG A 37 -0.27 43.01 13.19
C ARG A 37 -1.34 42.04 12.70
N GLU A 38 -1.91 42.27 11.52
CA GLU A 38 -2.90 41.38 10.91
C GLU A 38 -2.26 40.05 10.51
N VAL A 39 -1.05 40.06 9.94
CA VAL A 39 -0.30 38.83 9.62
C VAL A 39 -0.03 37.98 10.88
N LEU A 40 0.32 38.60 12.01
CA LEU A 40 0.51 37.90 13.28
C LEU A 40 -0.78 37.27 13.79
N ALA A 41 -1.93 37.92 13.59
CA ALA A 41 -3.24 37.41 14.02
C ALA A 41 -3.73 36.21 13.17
N GLU A 42 -3.17 36.02 11.97
CA GLU A 42 -3.44 34.84 11.15
C GLU A 42 -2.69 33.60 11.65
N VAL A 43 -1.73 33.72 12.57
CA VAL A 43 -1.11 32.55 13.22
C VAL A 43 -2.02 32.05 14.34
N PRO A 44 -2.51 30.80 14.29
CA PRO A 44 -3.38 30.26 15.34
C PRO A 44 -2.70 30.29 16.71
N GLU A 45 -3.47 30.59 17.77
CA GLU A 45 -2.93 30.62 19.14
C GLU A 45 -2.89 29.25 19.82
N ALA A 46 -3.56 28.26 19.21
CA ALA A 46 -3.66 26.89 19.69
C ALA A 46 -3.55 25.89 18.52
N SER A 47 -3.27 24.62 18.83
CA SER A 47 -3.19 23.56 17.82
C SER A 47 -4.58 23.23 17.27
N GLY A 48 -4.74 23.17 15.95
CA GLY A 48 -6.02 22.88 15.31
C GLY A 48 -6.37 21.39 15.19
N ILE A 49 -7.63 21.06 14.89
CA ILE A 49 -8.11 19.67 14.69
C ILE A 49 -8.30 19.37 13.20
N PHE A 50 -7.74 18.27 12.72
CA PHE A 50 -7.75 17.88 11.31
C PHE A 50 -9.00 17.11 10.92
N PHE A 51 -9.34 16.03 11.64
CA PHE A 51 -10.47 15.18 11.28
C PHE A 51 -11.77 15.79 11.78
N ILE A 52 -12.67 16.09 10.85
CA ILE A 52 -14.01 16.57 11.21
C ILE A 52 -15.03 16.25 10.11
N GLY A 53 -16.10 15.54 10.47
CA GLY A 53 -17.21 15.24 9.57
C GLY A 53 -18.18 16.41 9.41
N CYS A 54 -19.21 16.20 8.60
CA CYS A 54 -20.34 17.13 8.47
C CYS A 54 -21.56 16.54 9.18
N PRO A 55 -22.06 17.15 10.28
CA PRO A 55 -23.22 16.62 11.02
C PRO A 55 -24.55 16.78 10.25
N ASN A 56 -24.53 17.40 9.07
CA ASN A 56 -25.71 17.60 8.24
C ASN A 56 -25.85 16.56 7.13
N CYS A 57 -24.79 16.31 6.35
CA CYS A 57 -24.87 15.44 5.16
C CYS A 57 -24.07 14.14 5.25
N HIS A 58 -23.16 14.02 6.23
CA HIS A 58 -22.32 12.83 6.47
C HIS A 58 -21.56 12.31 5.23
N SER A 59 -21.30 13.19 4.24
CA SER A 59 -20.60 12.85 2.99
C SER A 59 -19.08 12.80 3.15
N GLY A 60 -18.42 12.16 2.18
CA GLY A 60 -16.98 11.88 2.22
C GLY A 60 -16.66 10.61 3.00
N ALA A 61 -15.40 10.45 3.39
CA ALA A 61 -14.93 9.30 4.17
C ALA A 61 -13.85 9.75 5.16
N GLN A 62 -13.73 9.02 6.27
CA GLN A 62 -12.74 9.26 7.34
C GLN A 62 -12.72 10.70 7.89
N GLU A 63 -13.78 11.49 7.68
CA GLU A 63 -13.79 12.90 8.08
C GLU A 63 -12.65 13.73 7.46
N MET A 64 -12.03 13.22 6.40
CA MET A 64 -10.92 13.87 5.71
C MET A 64 -11.45 14.80 4.63
N ASN A 65 -11.03 16.07 4.69
CA ASN A 65 -11.37 17.08 3.68
C ASN A 65 -12.90 17.26 3.50
N VAL A 66 -13.69 17.00 4.56
CA VAL A 66 -15.16 17.12 4.55
C VAL A 66 -15.60 18.55 4.78
N LEU A 67 -15.00 19.21 5.76
CA LEU A 67 -15.12 20.65 5.99
C LEU A 67 -13.86 21.33 5.43
N GLY A 68 -14.04 22.54 4.90
CA GLY A 68 -12.98 23.35 4.34
C GLY A 68 -13.06 24.79 4.82
N TRP A 69 -11.97 25.51 4.64
CA TRP A 69 -11.81 26.91 5.03
C TRP A 69 -11.09 27.68 3.93
N LYS A 70 -11.32 28.99 3.87
CA LYS A 70 -10.54 29.90 3.02
C LYS A 70 -10.31 31.22 3.76
N PRO A 71 -9.28 32.00 3.38
CA PRO A 71 -9.01 33.32 3.96
C PRO A 71 -10.25 34.20 3.97
N GLY A 72 -10.47 34.89 5.09
CA GLY A 72 -11.64 35.76 5.32
C GLY A 72 -12.85 35.07 5.98
N MET A 73 -12.82 33.75 6.20
CA MET A 73 -13.90 33.05 6.92
C MET A 73 -13.81 33.16 8.45
N GLY A 74 -12.72 33.72 8.99
CA GLY A 74 -12.46 33.74 10.42
C GLY A 74 -12.37 32.32 10.96
N ASP A 75 -13.17 32.01 11.99
CA ASP A 75 -13.21 30.70 12.64
C ASP A 75 -14.38 29.80 12.17
N LYS A 76 -15.00 30.15 11.04
CA LYS A 76 -16.04 29.34 10.41
C LYS A 76 -15.46 28.40 9.37
N VAL A 77 -16.14 27.28 9.12
CA VAL A 77 -15.81 26.29 8.09
C VAL A 77 -17.02 26.00 7.23
N ARG A 78 -16.81 25.48 6.01
CA ARG A 78 -17.89 25.13 5.07
C ARG A 78 -17.74 23.69 4.59
N CYS A 79 -18.83 22.94 4.56
CA CYS A 79 -18.82 21.59 4.01
C CYS A 79 -18.57 21.60 2.49
N ASN A 80 -17.60 20.81 2.04
CA ASN A 80 -17.25 20.67 0.61
C ASN A 80 -18.31 19.93 -0.22
N TYR A 81 -19.29 19.29 0.44
CA TYR A 81 -20.35 18.51 -0.20
C TYR A 81 -21.69 19.25 -0.20
N CYS A 82 -22.24 19.56 0.98
CA CYS A 82 -23.55 20.24 1.06
C CYS A 82 -23.46 21.78 1.07
N GLY A 83 -22.27 22.35 1.19
CA GLY A 83 -22.06 23.80 1.18
C GLY A 83 -22.51 24.54 2.44
N MET A 84 -23.00 23.85 3.48
CA MET A 84 -23.39 24.45 4.76
C MET A 84 -22.17 25.00 5.51
N GLU A 85 -22.32 26.17 6.13
CA GLU A 85 -21.29 26.79 6.98
C GLU A 85 -21.53 26.49 8.46
N PHE A 86 -20.46 26.28 9.22
CA PHE A 86 -20.45 25.94 10.64
C PHE A 86 -19.50 26.83 11.44
N PRO A 87 -19.77 27.10 12.73
CA PRO A 87 -21.02 26.79 13.42
C PRO A 87 -22.19 27.65 12.88
N ASN A 88 -23.42 27.20 13.07
CA ASN A 88 -24.64 27.93 12.70
C ASN A 88 -25.76 27.71 13.73
N ALA A 89 -26.95 28.26 13.51
CA ALA A 89 -28.06 28.14 14.47
C ALA A 89 -28.54 26.70 14.70
N GLN A 90 -28.41 25.82 13.70
CA GLN A 90 -28.77 24.41 13.79
C GLN A 90 -27.66 23.58 14.47
N PHE A 91 -26.40 23.95 14.24
CA PHE A 91 -25.22 23.28 14.79
C PHE A 91 -24.33 24.29 15.53
N PRO A 92 -24.78 24.80 16.70
CA PRO A 92 -24.03 25.78 17.49
C PRO A 92 -22.94 25.09 18.31
N ASN A 93 -21.92 25.83 18.72
CA ASN A 93 -21.02 25.34 19.77
C ASN A 93 -21.80 25.25 21.09
N ASN A 94 -22.08 24.03 21.58
CA ASN A 94 -22.87 23.76 22.78
C ASN A 94 -22.01 23.21 23.95
N ARG A 95 -20.72 22.97 23.71
CA ARG A 95 -19.74 22.51 24.70
C ARG A 95 -18.41 23.25 24.55
N GLU A 96 -17.59 23.17 25.58
CA GLU A 96 -16.22 23.69 25.59
C GLU A 96 -15.26 22.79 26.36
N LYS A 97 -14.00 22.77 25.91
CA LYS A 97 -12.88 22.11 26.60
C LYS A 97 -11.77 23.14 26.83
N VAL A 98 -11.33 23.29 28.07
CA VAL A 98 -10.24 24.21 28.43
C VAL A 98 -8.96 23.42 28.69
N ILE A 99 -7.88 23.80 28.01
CA ILE A 99 -6.52 23.28 28.22
C ILE A 99 -5.67 24.40 28.83
N ILE A 100 -4.97 24.11 29.92
CA ILE A 100 -4.04 25.05 30.55
C ILE A 100 -2.64 24.71 30.06
N ALA A 101 -2.04 25.63 29.30
CA ALA A 101 -0.69 25.47 28.78
C ALA A 101 0.35 25.68 29.89
N PRO A 102 1.61 25.22 29.71
CA PRO A 102 2.69 25.41 30.68
C PRO A 102 2.93 26.87 31.07
N SER A 103 2.70 27.82 30.17
CA SER A 103 2.78 29.27 30.45
C SER A 103 1.65 29.79 31.36
N GLY A 104 0.61 29.01 31.61
CA GLY A 104 -0.64 29.43 32.26
C GLY A 104 -1.72 29.95 31.30
N VAL A 105 -1.42 30.06 29.99
CA VAL A 105 -2.41 30.43 28.97
C VAL A 105 -3.53 29.38 28.92
N LYS A 106 -4.79 29.86 28.87
CA LYS A 106 -5.97 29.01 28.72
C LYS A 106 -6.37 28.91 27.25
N GLN A 107 -6.26 27.72 26.67
CA GLN A 107 -6.77 27.42 25.33
C GLN A 107 -8.18 26.85 25.44
N MET A 108 -9.15 27.45 24.74
CA MET A 108 -10.56 27.06 24.80
C MET A 108 -11.01 26.47 23.46
N TYR A 109 -11.30 25.17 23.44
CA TYR A 109 -11.80 24.45 22.28
C TYR A 109 -13.31 24.30 22.38
N ARG A 110 -14.05 25.10 21.60
CA ARG A 110 -15.51 25.01 21.52
C ARG A 110 -15.93 24.02 20.46
N TYR A 111 -17.00 23.28 20.72
CA TYR A 111 -17.50 22.27 19.79
C TYR A 111 -19.02 22.10 19.88
N TYR A 112 -19.59 21.57 18.79
CA TYR A 112 -20.94 21.03 18.78
C TYR A 112 -20.88 19.55 19.15
N GLU A 113 -21.58 19.13 20.19
CA GLU A 113 -21.81 17.74 20.57
C GLU A 113 -23.18 17.31 20.05
N ASP A 114 -23.22 16.26 19.22
CA ASP A 114 -24.48 15.72 18.74
C ASP A 114 -25.19 14.83 19.79
N SER A 115 -26.37 14.30 19.44
CA SER A 115 -27.16 13.47 20.34
C SER A 115 -26.51 12.13 20.72
N THR A 116 -25.46 11.71 20.01
CA THR A 116 -24.67 10.51 20.33
C THR A 116 -23.48 10.81 21.25
N GLY A 117 -23.21 12.09 21.49
CA GLY A 117 -22.04 12.54 22.24
C GLY A 117 -20.80 12.77 21.37
N TYR A 118 -20.94 12.76 20.04
CA TYR A 118 -19.80 12.95 19.13
C TYR A 118 -19.44 14.45 18.99
N PRO A 119 -18.16 14.85 19.15
CA PRO A 119 -17.76 16.25 19.14
C PRO A 119 -17.31 16.74 17.74
N TYR A 120 -17.84 17.88 17.30
CA TYR A 120 -17.46 18.59 16.07
C TYR A 120 -16.78 19.94 16.40
N TYR A 121 -15.44 19.97 16.32
CA TYR A 121 -14.61 21.15 16.64
C TYR A 121 -14.44 22.11 15.44
N PHE A 122 -15.51 22.80 15.02
CA PHE A 122 -15.49 23.67 13.83
C PHE A 122 -14.43 24.77 13.89
N GLU A 123 -14.35 25.48 15.01
CA GLU A 123 -13.39 26.57 15.24
C GLU A 123 -11.94 26.06 15.22
N ALA A 124 -11.67 24.94 15.91
CA ALA A 124 -10.33 24.35 15.91
C ALA A 124 -9.95 23.75 14.55
N HIS A 125 -10.91 23.32 13.73
CA HIS A 125 -10.64 22.92 12.35
C HIS A 125 -10.27 24.13 11.47
N ALA A 126 -10.96 25.27 11.64
CA ALA A 126 -10.55 26.51 10.97
C ALA A 126 -9.12 26.92 11.34
N TRP A 127 -8.70 26.73 12.60
CA TRP A 127 -7.32 26.94 13.02
C TRP A 127 -6.34 26.01 12.29
N TYR A 128 -6.70 24.74 12.12
CA TYR A 128 -5.87 23.77 11.40
C TYR A 128 -5.70 24.16 9.92
N GLU A 129 -6.79 24.54 9.25
CA GLU A 129 -6.76 24.99 7.86
C GLU A 129 -5.98 26.31 7.69
N ARG A 130 -6.12 27.25 8.62
CA ARG A 130 -5.33 28.48 8.64
C ARG A 130 -3.84 28.17 8.80
N TRP A 131 -3.49 27.21 9.67
CA TRP A 131 -2.12 26.70 9.82
C TRP A 131 -1.60 26.00 8.55
N LEU A 132 -2.44 25.28 7.80
CA LEU A 132 -2.10 24.70 6.49
C LEU A 132 -1.85 25.80 5.44
N TRP A 133 -2.63 26.88 5.49
CA TRP A 133 -2.56 28.00 4.55
C TRP A 133 -1.33 28.91 4.77
N ILE A 134 -1.10 29.35 6.00
CA ILE A 134 -0.14 30.44 6.26
C ILE A 134 1.33 30.00 6.17
N ARG A 135 1.63 28.78 6.61
CA ARG A 135 3.00 28.26 6.72
C ARG A 135 3.74 28.12 5.36
N PRO A 136 3.13 27.54 4.30
CA PRO A 136 3.77 27.55 2.97
C PRO A 136 3.85 28.95 2.36
N LEU A 137 2.97 29.89 2.74
CA LEU A 137 3.09 31.28 2.31
C LEU A 137 4.24 32.00 3.01
N ALA A 138 4.51 31.71 4.28
CA ALA A 138 5.66 32.23 5.01
C ALA A 138 6.98 31.83 4.32
N GLU A 139 7.10 30.58 3.89
CA GLU A 139 8.25 30.13 3.10
C GLU A 139 8.39 30.91 1.78
N LYS A 140 7.30 31.08 1.02
CA LYS A 140 7.31 31.86 -0.22
C LYS A 140 7.67 33.34 -0.01
N LEU A 141 7.23 33.94 1.11
CA LEU A 141 7.65 35.28 1.52
C LEU A 141 9.17 35.33 1.78
N ALA A 142 9.71 34.36 2.51
CA ALA A 142 11.15 34.27 2.75
C ALA A 142 11.94 34.06 1.45
N GLN A 143 11.42 33.26 0.50
CA GLN A 143 12.01 33.09 -0.83
C GLN A 143 12.03 34.41 -1.62
N LEU A 144 10.92 35.16 -1.62
CA LEU A 144 10.86 36.47 -2.25
C LEU A 144 11.83 37.45 -1.63
N TRP A 145 11.90 37.50 -0.30
CA TRP A 145 12.91 38.30 0.39
C TRP A 145 14.32 37.87 -0.02
N TYR A 146 14.61 36.57 -0.07
CA TYR A 146 15.93 36.08 -0.44
C TYR A 146 16.34 36.53 -1.85
N LEU A 147 15.41 36.46 -2.81
CA LEU A 147 15.60 36.80 -4.22
C LEU A 147 15.64 38.31 -4.49
N THR A 148 14.89 39.11 -3.74
CA THR A 148 14.67 40.54 -4.03
C THR A 148 15.31 41.49 -3.02
N LYS A 149 15.63 40.98 -1.83
CA LYS A 149 16.03 41.72 -0.63
C LYS A 149 15.03 42.80 -0.19
N ASP A 150 13.78 42.71 -0.64
CA ASP A 150 12.70 43.58 -0.20
C ASP A 150 12.19 43.14 1.18
N ASN A 151 12.48 43.97 2.19
CA ASN A 151 12.13 43.71 3.58
C ASN A 151 10.62 43.63 3.82
N ALA A 152 9.76 44.14 2.94
CA ALA A 152 8.31 43.97 3.10
C ALA A 152 7.91 42.48 3.10
N TYR A 153 8.62 41.63 2.34
CA TYR A 153 8.43 40.18 2.39
C TYR A 153 9.12 39.55 3.60
N GLY A 154 10.35 40.00 3.91
CA GLY A 154 11.15 39.50 5.03
C GLY A 154 10.47 39.73 6.38
N ASP A 155 9.95 40.93 6.60
CA ASP A 155 9.22 41.35 7.80
C ASP A 155 8.02 40.42 8.05
N ARG A 156 7.24 40.09 7.00
CA ARG A 156 6.08 39.19 7.13
C ARG A 156 6.49 37.73 7.36
N ALA A 157 7.54 37.27 6.68
CA ALA A 157 8.06 35.92 6.89
C ALA A 157 8.57 35.74 8.34
N ALA A 158 9.35 36.71 8.82
CA ALA A 158 9.91 36.73 10.17
C ALA A 158 8.80 36.84 11.21
N ALA A 159 7.80 37.69 11.00
CA ALA A 159 6.63 37.82 11.88
C ALA A 159 5.90 36.49 12.04
N ILE A 160 5.63 35.77 10.94
CA ILE A 160 4.93 34.47 10.99
C ILE A 160 5.78 33.43 11.75
N ALA A 161 7.05 33.26 11.39
CA ALA A 161 7.92 32.28 12.03
C ALA A 161 8.12 32.57 13.53
N GLY A 162 8.35 33.84 13.87
CA GLY A 162 8.51 34.28 15.25
C GLY A 162 7.25 34.11 16.08
N ARG A 163 6.07 34.40 15.52
CA ARG A 163 4.80 34.18 16.21
C ARG A 163 4.54 32.71 16.48
N PHE A 164 4.81 31.82 15.52
CA PHE A 164 4.76 30.38 15.78
C PHE A 164 5.73 29.98 16.89
N ALA A 165 6.94 30.54 16.96
CA ALA A 165 7.87 30.26 18.05
C ALA A 165 7.39 30.76 19.43
N GLN A 166 6.54 31.79 19.49
CA GLN A 166 5.92 32.23 20.74
C GLN A 166 4.82 31.28 21.22
N VAL A 167 4.01 30.73 20.32
CA VAL A 167 2.80 29.94 20.68
C VAL A 167 3.05 28.43 20.68
N PHE A 168 4.01 27.94 19.89
CA PHE A 168 4.28 26.51 19.76
C PHE A 168 4.59 25.81 21.08
N PRO A 169 5.39 26.39 22.02
CA PRO A 169 5.61 25.76 23.32
C PRO A 169 4.30 25.40 24.06
N ASP A 170 3.26 26.21 23.88
CA ASP A 170 1.97 26.06 24.53
C ASP A 170 0.95 25.24 23.72
N TYR A 171 1.24 24.88 22.47
CA TYR A 171 0.32 24.03 21.69
C TYR A 171 0.07 22.71 22.40
N ALA A 172 -1.22 22.40 22.62
CA ALA A 172 -1.62 21.14 23.20
C ALA A 172 -1.19 19.97 22.31
N ILE A 173 -0.68 18.91 22.93
CA ILE A 173 -0.49 17.63 22.26
C ILE A 173 -1.86 16.96 22.17
N ARG A 174 -2.16 16.34 21.04
CA ARG A 174 -3.47 15.72 20.82
C ARG A 174 -3.38 14.41 20.07
N PHE A 175 -4.33 13.54 20.37
CA PHE A 175 -4.73 12.43 19.52
C PHE A 175 -5.93 12.88 18.70
N ASP A 176 -5.77 12.84 17.38
CA ASP A 176 -6.74 13.29 16.40
C ASP A 176 -6.86 12.18 15.33
N TYR A 177 -8.02 11.54 15.25
CA TYR A 177 -8.24 10.36 14.42
C TYR A 177 -9.69 10.26 13.96
N PRO A 178 -9.97 9.75 12.74
CA PRO A 178 -11.33 9.65 12.21
C PRO A 178 -12.28 8.88 13.12
N ASN A 179 -13.48 9.42 13.32
CA ASN A 179 -14.57 8.80 14.07
C ASN A 179 -14.21 8.51 15.55
N ALA A 180 -13.21 9.20 16.10
CA ALA A 180 -12.77 9.07 17.48
C ALA A 180 -12.76 10.45 18.16
N PRO A 181 -13.21 10.55 19.43
CA PRO A 181 -13.09 11.80 20.18
C PRO A 181 -11.63 12.24 20.33
N VAL A 182 -11.38 13.54 20.13
CA VAL A 182 -10.06 14.14 20.34
C VAL A 182 -9.64 14.01 21.81
N SER A 183 -8.44 13.49 22.05
CA SER A 183 -7.82 13.47 23.38
C SER A 183 -6.69 14.50 23.45
N PHE A 184 -6.59 15.24 24.56
CA PHE A 184 -5.57 16.26 24.76
C PHE A 184 -4.60 15.85 25.88
N PHE A 185 -3.34 16.23 25.73
CA PHE A 185 -2.25 15.99 26.65
C PHE A 185 -1.48 17.30 26.93
N PRO A 186 -0.83 17.44 28.11
CA PRO A 186 0.00 18.59 28.44
C PRO A 186 1.00 18.95 27.33
N ALA A 187 1.13 20.23 27.02
CA ALA A 187 1.95 20.72 25.90
C ALA A 187 3.46 20.43 26.03
N ASN A 188 3.94 20.19 27.26
CA ASN A 188 5.33 19.86 27.58
C ASN A 188 5.57 18.36 27.81
N GLN A 189 4.54 17.52 27.69
CA GLN A 189 4.70 16.08 27.78
C GLN A 189 5.46 15.58 26.54
N LYS A 190 6.42 14.67 26.74
CA LYS A 190 7.03 13.87 25.68
C LYS A 190 6.46 12.45 25.78
N TRP A 191 6.64 11.62 24.74
CA TRP A 191 6.26 10.21 24.78
C TRP A 191 6.73 9.53 26.10
N PRO A 192 5.91 8.67 26.75
CA PRO A 192 4.64 8.09 26.28
C PRO A 192 3.38 8.92 26.56
N PHE A 193 2.32 8.63 25.80
CA PHE A 193 0.97 9.14 26.04
C PHE A 193 0.03 7.96 26.35
N ASP A 194 -0.72 8.06 27.45
CA ASP A 194 -1.55 6.97 27.93
C ASP A 194 -2.55 6.51 26.86
N GLY A 195 -2.57 5.20 26.59
CA GLY A 195 -3.49 4.56 25.66
C GLY A 195 -3.17 4.75 24.17
N LEU A 196 -2.06 5.41 23.82
CA LEU A 196 -1.68 5.64 22.42
C LEU A 196 -0.48 4.79 22.01
N SER A 197 -0.38 4.51 20.70
CA SER A 197 0.86 4.02 20.09
C SER A 197 1.81 5.20 19.76
N PRO A 198 3.12 4.95 19.57
CA PRO A 198 4.07 5.96 19.12
C PRO A 198 3.55 6.79 17.94
N TYR A 199 3.91 8.07 17.91
CA TYR A 199 3.52 9.06 16.90
C TYR A 199 2.02 9.37 16.79
N ARG A 200 1.13 8.75 17.59
CA ARG A 200 -0.31 9.09 17.58
C ARG A 200 -0.66 10.34 18.38
N GLY A 201 0.22 10.78 19.27
CA GLY A 201 0.17 12.12 19.85
C GLY A 201 0.95 13.11 18.99
N ALA A 202 0.34 14.24 18.66
CA ALA A 202 0.95 15.28 17.82
C ALA A 202 0.71 16.69 18.35
N LYS A 203 1.70 17.57 18.20
CA LYS A 203 1.75 18.96 18.68
C LYS A 203 1.62 19.96 17.53
N TRP A 204 2.26 19.69 16.40
CA TRP A 204 2.32 20.59 15.25
C TRP A 204 1.29 20.20 14.19
N ARG A 205 1.36 18.96 13.69
CA ARG A 205 0.36 18.37 12.78
C ARG A 205 -0.65 17.55 13.62
N TRP A 206 -1.52 16.80 12.96
CA TRP A 206 -2.37 15.76 13.57
C TRP A 206 -1.62 14.43 13.76
N TRP A 207 -0.52 14.20 13.03
CA TRP A 207 0.27 12.97 13.09
C TRP A 207 1.73 13.28 13.45
N GLY A 208 2.24 12.65 14.51
CA GLY A 208 3.57 12.95 15.05
C GLY A 208 4.74 12.67 14.11
N TYR A 209 4.56 11.94 13.00
CA TYR A 209 5.63 11.76 12.00
C TYR A 209 6.00 13.05 11.26
N ASP A 210 5.09 14.02 11.20
CA ASP A 210 5.28 15.30 10.49
C ASP A 210 5.20 16.48 11.48
N ASP A 211 5.64 16.27 12.71
CA ASP A 211 5.55 17.26 13.78
C ASP A 211 6.71 18.27 13.78
N ILE A 212 7.74 18.06 12.96
CA ILE A 212 8.85 18.99 12.80
C ILE A 212 8.41 20.16 11.90
N PRO A 213 8.54 21.44 12.34
CA PRO A 213 8.10 22.62 11.57
C PRO A 213 8.92 22.97 10.31
N THR A 214 9.08 22.07 9.36
CA THR A 214 10.03 22.18 8.23
C THR A 214 9.85 23.39 7.32
N TYR A 215 8.61 23.82 7.00
CA TYR A 215 8.39 25.07 6.27
C TYR A 215 8.98 26.29 7.01
N LEU A 216 8.87 26.33 8.33
CA LEU A 216 9.41 27.43 9.14
C LEU A 216 10.90 27.29 9.38
N ALA A 217 11.44 26.06 9.33
CA ALA A 217 12.89 25.85 9.25
C ALA A 217 13.46 26.50 7.97
N ASN A 218 12.80 26.31 6.82
CA ASN A 218 13.21 26.95 5.56
C ASN A 218 13.09 28.49 5.62
N VAL A 219 12.06 29.03 6.28
CA VAL A 219 11.95 30.49 6.53
C VAL A 219 13.13 31.00 7.34
N TYR A 220 13.42 30.35 8.46
CA TYR A 220 14.54 30.70 9.33
C TYR A 220 15.86 30.67 8.56
N ASP A 221 16.13 29.58 7.84
CA ASP A 221 17.36 29.37 7.06
C ASP A 221 17.58 30.45 5.99
N LEU A 222 16.53 30.79 5.23
CA LEU A 222 16.61 31.86 4.25
C LEU A 222 16.91 33.20 4.92
N LEU A 223 16.18 33.60 5.96
CA LEU A 223 16.38 34.88 6.63
C LEU A 223 17.76 35.00 7.31
N MET A 224 18.31 33.89 7.82
CA MET A 224 19.67 33.86 8.39
C MET A 224 20.78 34.22 7.38
N SER A 225 20.49 34.22 6.08
CA SER A 225 21.41 34.67 5.03
C SER A 225 21.60 36.19 4.92
N GLY A 226 21.03 36.98 5.83
CA GLY A 226 21.32 38.43 5.94
C GLY A 226 20.15 39.33 6.32
N TYR A 227 19.03 38.81 6.81
CA TYR A 227 17.90 39.61 7.30
C TYR A 227 18.27 40.33 8.61
N ASP A 228 17.85 41.58 8.74
CA ASP A 228 18.00 42.35 9.98
C ASP A 228 16.86 42.01 10.95
N TRP A 229 17.15 41.12 11.90
CA TRP A 229 16.18 40.64 12.88
C TRP A 229 15.70 41.71 13.86
N GLN A 230 16.44 42.81 14.06
CA GLN A 230 16.03 43.90 14.95
C GLN A 230 14.73 44.57 14.50
N ARG A 231 14.41 44.48 13.20
CA ARG A 231 13.15 44.97 12.62
C ARG A 231 11.92 44.35 13.27
N MET A 232 12.06 43.19 13.88
CA MET A 232 10.97 42.42 14.48
C MET A 232 10.93 42.51 16.01
N ASP A 233 11.86 43.22 16.64
CA ASP A 233 11.97 43.31 18.11
C ASP A 233 10.68 43.84 18.76
N GLU A 234 10.04 44.84 18.14
CA GLU A 234 8.76 45.41 18.60
C GLU A 234 7.61 44.40 18.54
N TRP A 235 7.64 43.47 17.58
CA TRP A 235 6.51 42.62 17.25
C TRP A 235 6.57 41.24 17.90
N ILE A 236 7.76 40.64 17.92
CA ILE A 236 7.96 39.26 18.40
C ILE A 236 9.02 39.14 19.51
N GLY A 237 9.63 40.27 19.90
CA GLY A 237 10.61 40.38 20.98
C GLY A 237 12.06 40.30 20.48
N GLN A 238 13.00 40.67 21.36
CA GLN A 238 14.43 40.59 21.07
C GLN A 238 14.90 39.14 20.88
N GLU A 239 15.99 38.99 20.11
CA GLU A 239 16.62 37.70 19.80
C GLU A 239 15.64 36.68 19.19
N SER A 240 14.74 37.17 18.34
CA SER A 240 13.68 36.38 17.69
C SER A 240 14.22 35.20 16.88
N GLU A 241 15.37 35.35 16.25
CA GLU A 241 16.07 34.27 15.55
C GLU A 241 16.45 33.12 16.50
N LYS A 242 16.98 33.44 17.69
CA LYS A 242 17.33 32.43 18.70
C LYS A 242 16.08 31.76 19.25
N ARG A 243 14.99 32.52 19.42
CA ARG A 243 13.69 31.98 19.82
C ARG A 243 13.17 30.99 18.79
N ILE A 244 13.20 31.31 17.49
CA ILE A 244 12.76 30.40 16.43
C ILE A 244 13.57 29.11 16.46
N ALA A 245 14.90 29.20 16.56
CA ALA A 245 15.76 28.02 16.65
C ALA A 245 15.40 27.13 17.87
N ARG A 246 15.27 27.72 19.07
CA ARG A 246 15.05 27.01 20.33
C ARG A 246 13.61 26.53 20.52
N ASP A 247 12.66 27.46 20.48
CA ASP A 247 11.27 27.26 20.92
C ASP A 247 10.37 26.67 19.84
N LEU A 248 10.85 26.59 18.58
CA LEU A 248 10.09 26.01 17.46
C LEU A 248 10.83 24.83 16.82
N LEU A 249 12.04 25.05 16.31
CA LEU A 249 12.74 24.04 15.50
C LEU A 249 13.33 22.92 16.37
N GLN A 250 14.12 23.27 17.39
CA GLN A 250 14.70 22.32 18.31
C GLN A 250 13.62 21.63 19.15
N LEU A 251 12.66 22.38 19.70
CA LEU A 251 11.55 21.81 20.44
C LEU A 251 10.70 20.84 19.58
N GLY A 252 10.42 21.19 18.32
CA GLY A 252 9.70 20.32 17.39
C GLY A 252 10.44 19.01 17.13
N TYR A 253 11.76 19.08 16.90
CA TYR A 253 12.61 17.90 16.78
C TYR A 253 12.57 17.04 18.04
N GLU A 254 12.73 17.64 19.23
CA GLU A 254 12.81 16.91 20.50
C GLU A 254 11.49 16.23 20.88
N VAL A 255 10.35 16.87 20.67
CA VAL A 255 9.03 16.27 20.92
C VAL A 255 8.79 15.10 19.97
N THR A 256 9.14 15.27 18.70
CA THR A 256 8.96 14.24 17.67
C THR A 256 9.82 13.03 17.94
N THR A 257 11.14 13.23 18.14
CA THR A 257 12.13 12.15 18.27
C THR A 257 12.15 11.47 19.65
N ALA A 258 11.41 12.01 20.62
CA ALA A 258 11.12 11.30 21.87
C ALA A 258 10.24 10.05 21.66
N ASN A 259 9.49 9.98 20.56
CA ASN A 259 8.78 8.77 20.17
C ASN A 259 9.78 7.68 19.74
N PRO A 260 9.58 6.42 20.16
CA PRO A 260 10.42 5.31 19.70
C PRO A 260 10.20 5.06 18.20
N GLU A 261 11.27 4.73 17.48
CA GLU A 261 11.20 4.43 16.05
C GLU A 261 10.49 3.10 15.77
N GLU A 262 9.49 3.12 14.89
CA GLU A 262 8.68 1.95 14.51
C GLU A 262 9.04 1.36 13.12
N TYR A 263 9.83 2.09 12.32
CA TYR A 263 10.16 1.73 10.93
C TYR A 263 8.89 1.43 10.11
N SER A 264 7.94 2.39 10.12
CA SER A 264 6.70 2.35 9.33
C SER A 264 6.90 3.01 7.97
N ASN A 265 5.91 2.90 7.08
CA ASN A 265 5.91 3.58 5.78
C ASN A 265 6.03 5.11 5.88
N LYS A 266 5.79 5.70 7.06
CA LYS A 266 5.93 7.14 7.32
C LYS A 266 7.29 7.56 7.87
N SER A 267 8.03 6.65 8.51
CA SER A 267 9.30 7.00 9.15
C SER A 267 10.32 7.69 8.21
N PRO A 268 10.46 7.31 6.93
CA PRO A 268 11.42 8.00 6.05
C PRO A 268 11.09 9.47 5.80
N GLY A 269 9.82 9.87 5.90
CA GLY A 269 9.43 11.29 5.84
C GLY A 269 10.09 12.07 6.96
N LEU A 270 9.92 11.59 8.20
CA LEU A 270 10.56 12.15 9.40
C LEU A 270 12.09 12.24 9.27
N TYR A 271 12.77 11.21 8.72
CA TYR A 271 14.22 11.25 8.56
C TYR A 271 14.66 12.43 7.69
N SER A 272 13.90 12.74 6.64
CA SER A 272 14.19 13.88 5.78
C SER A 272 13.99 15.21 6.52
N GLU A 273 13.02 15.30 7.43
CA GLU A 273 12.78 16.48 8.25
C GLU A 273 13.89 16.67 9.30
N MET A 274 14.35 15.58 9.92
CA MET A 274 15.47 15.57 10.87
C MET A 274 16.77 16.05 10.22
N ILE A 275 17.11 15.55 9.02
CA ILE A 275 18.30 15.99 8.29
C ILE A 275 18.19 17.48 7.97
N ARG A 276 17.04 17.92 7.47
CA ARG A 276 16.82 19.33 7.10
C ARG A 276 17.02 20.26 8.30
N VAL A 277 16.35 19.99 9.43
CA VAL A 277 16.49 20.82 10.63
C VAL A 277 17.89 20.71 11.24
N GLY A 278 18.48 19.51 11.27
CA GLY A 278 19.86 19.31 11.73
C GLY A 278 20.88 20.14 10.96
N ARG A 279 20.79 20.15 9.62
CA ARG A 279 21.66 20.99 8.79
C ARG A 279 21.45 22.48 9.02
N ILE A 280 20.18 22.93 9.12
CA ILE A 280 19.84 24.34 9.35
C ILE A 280 20.29 24.82 10.73
N LEU A 281 20.23 23.98 11.76
CA LEU A 281 20.68 24.35 13.10
C LEU A 281 22.19 24.15 13.32
N GLY A 282 22.89 23.51 12.38
CA GLY A 282 24.29 23.13 12.54
C GLY A 282 24.51 21.99 13.55
N GLU A 283 23.52 21.08 13.66
CA GLU A 283 23.48 19.99 14.64
C GLU A 283 23.74 18.64 13.96
N PRO A 284 25.02 18.21 13.81
CA PRO A 284 25.37 16.97 13.10
C PRO A 284 24.74 15.72 13.73
N ALA A 285 24.53 15.70 15.05
CA ALA A 285 23.90 14.58 15.75
C ALA A 285 22.48 14.26 15.22
N MET A 286 21.70 15.30 14.84
CA MET A 286 20.36 15.11 14.27
C MET A 286 20.43 14.45 12.89
N VAL A 287 21.43 14.83 12.07
CA VAL A 287 21.67 14.27 10.75
C VAL A 287 22.11 12.81 10.85
N HIS A 288 23.05 12.51 11.75
CA HIS A 288 23.57 11.16 11.99
C HIS A 288 22.49 10.19 12.48
N GLU A 289 21.62 10.62 13.40
CA GLU A 289 20.51 9.79 13.86
C GLU A 289 19.55 9.45 12.71
N ALA A 290 19.24 10.41 11.83
CA ALA A 290 18.40 10.15 10.66
C ALA A 290 19.07 9.19 9.66
N VAL A 291 20.37 9.33 9.40
CA VAL A 291 21.13 8.43 8.51
C VAL A 291 21.21 7.02 9.08
N LYS A 292 21.41 6.88 10.39
CA LYS A 292 21.37 5.59 11.08
C LYS A 292 20.02 4.91 10.88
N ARG A 293 18.91 5.61 11.17
CA ARG A 293 17.56 5.06 10.99
C ARG A 293 17.26 4.70 9.53
N PHE A 294 17.70 5.53 8.58
CA PHE A 294 17.60 5.25 7.16
C PHE A 294 18.32 3.94 6.77
N ARG A 295 19.55 3.71 7.26
CA ARG A 295 20.30 2.47 7.00
C ARG A 295 19.61 1.24 7.61
N GLU A 296 19.12 1.36 8.85
CA GLU A 296 18.41 0.28 9.57
C GLU A 296 17.03 -0.04 8.97
N PHE A 297 16.43 0.90 8.23
CA PHE A 297 15.11 0.76 7.62
C PHE A 297 15.04 -0.40 6.60
N PHE A 298 16.11 -0.61 5.84
CA PHE A 298 16.17 -1.64 4.81
C PHE A 298 16.08 -3.08 5.34
N PRO A 299 16.98 -3.55 6.24
CA PRO A 299 16.88 -4.91 6.76
C PRO A 299 15.62 -5.15 7.60
N LYS A 300 15.00 -4.10 8.16
CA LYS A 300 13.77 -4.20 8.97
C LYS A 300 12.46 -4.11 8.18
N GLY A 301 12.51 -3.63 6.94
CA GLY A 301 11.30 -3.26 6.20
C GLY A 301 11.23 -3.74 4.76
N PHE A 302 12.32 -4.24 4.19
CA PHE A 302 12.36 -4.69 2.81
C PHE A 302 12.67 -6.18 2.70
N PHE A 303 11.89 -6.84 1.85
CA PHE A 303 12.18 -8.18 1.35
C PHE A 303 13.38 -8.17 0.39
N THR A 304 13.99 -9.33 0.21
CA THR A 304 15.17 -9.52 -0.64
C THR A 304 14.95 -9.24 -2.12
N ASP A 305 13.71 -9.32 -2.59
CA ASP A 305 13.27 -8.97 -3.94
C ASP A 305 13.01 -7.46 -4.10
N GLY A 306 13.16 -6.67 -3.03
CA GLY A 306 13.03 -5.22 -3.03
C GLY A 306 11.65 -4.72 -2.61
N TRP A 307 10.70 -5.59 -2.29
CA TRP A 307 9.38 -5.17 -1.83
C TRP A 307 9.41 -4.56 -0.43
N TRP A 308 8.57 -3.54 -0.24
CA TRP A 308 8.25 -3.01 1.09
C TRP A 308 7.34 -4.02 1.81
N LYS A 309 7.55 -4.23 3.12
CA LYS A 309 6.93 -5.30 3.91
C LYS A 309 5.40 -5.38 3.85
N GLU A 310 4.73 -4.25 3.65
CA GLU A 310 3.26 -4.18 3.58
C GLU A 310 2.68 -4.79 2.30
N GLY A 311 3.50 -5.06 1.27
CA GLY A 311 3.04 -5.79 0.08
C GLY A 311 1.99 -5.05 -0.76
N THR A 312 1.90 -3.72 -0.60
CA THR A 312 1.00 -2.82 -1.35
C THR A 312 1.83 -1.95 -2.28
N PRO A 313 1.56 -1.94 -3.60
CA PRO A 313 2.15 -0.97 -4.52
C PRO A 313 2.00 0.50 -4.10
N SER A 314 0.84 0.94 -3.60
CA SER A 314 0.64 2.36 -3.24
C SER A 314 1.52 2.77 -2.05
N TYR A 315 1.56 1.96 -1.00
CA TYR A 315 2.39 2.25 0.18
C TYR A 315 3.88 1.99 -0.08
N HIS A 316 4.21 1.05 -0.96
CA HIS A 316 5.57 0.88 -1.46
C HIS A 316 6.05 2.16 -2.17
N GLU A 317 5.27 2.70 -3.11
CA GLU A 317 5.62 3.95 -3.82
C GLU A 317 5.77 5.12 -2.86
N MET A 318 4.85 5.26 -1.89
CA MET A 318 4.94 6.27 -0.84
C MET A 318 6.25 6.17 -0.06
N THR A 319 6.61 4.96 0.37
CA THR A 319 7.84 4.70 1.14
C THR A 319 9.09 5.01 0.32
N ILE A 320 9.13 4.59 -0.94
CA ILE A 320 10.28 4.86 -1.83
C ILE A 320 10.44 6.34 -2.13
N ASN A 321 9.35 7.07 -2.35
CA ASN A 321 9.42 8.51 -2.57
C ASN A 321 9.94 9.25 -1.34
N SER A 322 9.54 8.83 -0.14
CA SER A 322 10.07 9.36 1.12
C SER A 322 11.56 9.03 1.29
N LEU A 323 12.01 7.80 1.00
CA LEU A 323 13.42 7.43 1.04
C LEU A 323 14.27 8.23 0.02
N LYS A 324 13.75 8.49 -1.18
CA LYS A 324 14.38 9.40 -2.15
C LYS A 324 14.50 10.82 -1.60
N ALA A 325 13.51 11.29 -0.84
CA ALA A 325 13.57 12.59 -0.18
C ALA A 325 14.71 12.64 0.86
N VAL A 326 14.90 11.59 1.67
CA VAL A 326 16.03 11.48 2.62
C VAL A 326 17.36 11.64 1.91
N ALA A 327 17.60 10.89 0.83
CA ALA A 327 18.83 10.98 0.06
C ALA A 327 19.04 12.39 -0.51
N ARG A 328 17.99 13.00 -1.07
CA ARG A 328 18.05 14.36 -1.63
C ARG A 328 18.40 15.41 -0.58
N VAL A 329 17.82 15.34 0.61
CA VAL A 329 18.09 16.34 1.65
C VAL A 329 19.43 16.13 2.36
N LEU A 330 20.07 14.96 2.23
CA LEU A 330 21.46 14.77 2.68
C LEU A 330 22.48 15.25 1.64
N ASP A 331 22.11 15.28 0.36
CA ASP A 331 23.06 15.60 -0.71
C ASP A 331 23.84 16.90 -0.44
N GLY A 332 25.14 16.84 -0.71
CA GLY A 332 26.10 17.91 -0.43
C GLY A 332 26.50 18.11 1.04
N TYR A 333 25.98 17.33 1.99
CA TYR A 333 26.36 17.44 3.40
C TYR A 333 27.76 16.88 3.69
N SER A 334 28.53 17.60 4.52
CA SER A 334 29.78 17.13 5.13
C SER A 334 29.78 17.51 6.60
N ASP A 335 30.23 16.59 7.46
CA ASP A 335 30.35 16.85 8.89
C ASP A 335 31.36 17.97 9.21
N PRO A 336 31.13 18.75 10.28
CA PRO A 336 32.07 19.80 10.68
C PRO A 336 33.43 19.22 11.08
N PRO A 337 34.54 19.96 10.97
CA PRO A 337 35.90 19.45 11.20
C PRO A 337 36.16 18.85 12.58
N ASP A 338 35.35 19.17 13.58
CA ASP A 338 35.41 18.71 14.96
C ASP A 338 34.49 17.53 15.29
N TRP A 339 33.72 17.00 14.32
CA TRP A 339 32.94 15.77 14.50
C TRP A 339 33.84 14.55 14.78
N ASN A 340 33.53 13.83 15.85
CA ASN A 340 34.33 12.74 16.40
C ASN A 340 33.75 11.32 16.13
N GLY A 341 32.70 11.21 15.30
CA GLY A 341 32.08 9.92 14.92
C GLY A 341 32.46 9.41 13.53
N GLU A 342 31.72 8.42 13.02
CA GLU A 342 31.76 8.08 11.57
C GLU A 342 31.51 9.38 10.79
N ARG A 343 32.36 9.71 9.82
CA ARG A 343 32.20 10.93 9.03
C ARG A 343 31.33 10.70 7.81
N LEU A 344 30.36 11.59 7.62
CA LEU A 344 29.65 11.81 6.37
C LEU A 344 30.38 12.92 5.61
N ASP A 345 30.91 12.61 4.44
CA ASP A 345 31.52 13.58 3.53
C ASP A 345 30.96 13.39 2.12
N ARG A 346 30.15 14.36 1.65
CA ARG A 346 29.45 14.33 0.35
C ARG A 346 28.85 12.96 0.02
N SER A 347 28.24 12.34 1.03
CA SER A 347 27.88 10.91 0.97
C SER A 347 26.62 10.69 0.14
N ASP A 348 26.74 9.89 -0.92
CA ASP A 348 25.57 9.38 -1.65
C ASP A 348 24.99 8.16 -0.91
N LEU A 349 23.90 8.38 -0.18
CA LEU A 349 23.17 7.33 0.55
C LEU A 349 22.61 6.23 -0.37
N THR A 350 22.45 6.51 -1.66
CA THR A 350 21.75 5.62 -2.60
C THR A 350 22.68 4.65 -3.31
N GLN A 351 23.97 5.01 -3.46
CA GLN A 351 24.94 4.22 -4.22
C GLN A 351 25.32 2.89 -3.55
N ASN A 352 25.17 2.78 -2.24
CA ASN A 352 25.67 1.63 -1.47
C ASN A 352 24.57 0.74 -0.87
N ILE A 353 23.31 0.88 -1.30
CA ILE A 353 22.19 0.08 -0.78
C ILE A 353 21.50 -0.70 -1.91
N PRO A 354 21.92 -1.96 -2.18
CA PRO A 354 21.35 -2.79 -3.25
C PRO A 354 19.82 -2.96 -3.18
N LEU A 355 19.26 -3.03 -1.96
CA LEU A 355 17.80 -3.13 -1.76
C LEU A 355 17.06 -1.87 -2.23
N PHE A 356 17.67 -0.68 -2.10
CA PHE A 356 17.05 0.55 -2.55
C PHE A 356 16.85 0.57 -4.07
N LYS A 357 17.85 0.11 -4.82
CA LYS A 357 17.75 -0.02 -6.28
C LYS A 357 16.66 -1.02 -6.69
N LYS A 358 16.62 -2.19 -6.04
CA LYS A 358 15.56 -3.20 -6.29
C LYS A 358 14.17 -2.64 -5.99
N ALA A 359 14.03 -1.89 -4.90
CA ALA A 359 12.77 -1.31 -4.52
C ALA A 359 12.27 -0.27 -5.55
N ILE A 360 13.17 0.56 -6.09
CA ILE A 360 12.81 1.46 -7.21
C ILE A 360 12.29 0.65 -8.42
N GLN A 361 12.94 -0.47 -8.75
CA GLN A 361 12.52 -1.33 -9.86
C GLN A 361 11.13 -1.95 -9.62
N VAL A 362 10.86 -2.44 -8.41
CA VAL A 362 9.54 -3.00 -8.03
C VAL A 362 8.42 -1.99 -8.34
N ASN A 363 8.61 -0.71 -8.03
CA ASN A 363 7.61 0.32 -8.27
C ASN A 363 7.24 0.52 -9.76
N GLU A 364 8.17 0.21 -10.67
CA GLU A 364 7.96 0.25 -12.12
C GLU A 364 7.34 -1.05 -12.66
N GLU A 365 7.58 -2.17 -11.99
CA GLU A 365 7.16 -3.51 -12.43
C GLU A 365 5.80 -3.95 -11.87
N ALA A 366 5.40 -3.45 -10.70
CA ALA A 366 4.15 -3.79 -10.01
C ALA A 366 2.93 -3.05 -10.59
N VAL A 367 2.75 -3.15 -11.90
CA VAL A 367 1.76 -2.40 -12.68
C VAL A 367 0.96 -3.32 -13.60
N LEU A 368 -0.32 -3.02 -13.75
CA LEU A 368 -1.15 -3.55 -14.82
C LEU A 368 -0.70 -2.96 -16.16
N PRO A 369 -0.99 -3.62 -17.31
CA PRO A 369 -0.54 -3.13 -18.61
C PRO A 369 -1.01 -1.73 -18.99
N ASN A 370 -2.17 -1.31 -18.46
CA ASN A 370 -2.71 0.04 -18.64
C ASN A 370 -2.03 1.12 -17.78
N GLY A 371 -0.99 0.77 -17.03
CA GLY A 371 -0.19 1.66 -16.19
C GLY A 371 -0.73 1.85 -14.77
N ARG A 372 -1.91 1.32 -14.43
CA ARG A 372 -2.37 1.33 -13.03
C ARG A 372 -1.50 0.41 -12.19
N LYS A 373 -1.32 0.73 -10.91
CA LYS A 373 -0.73 -0.21 -9.96
C LYS A 373 -1.63 -1.45 -9.84
N ILE A 374 -1.02 -2.61 -9.57
CA ILE A 374 -1.79 -3.84 -9.33
C ILE A 374 -2.56 -3.68 -8.01
N PRO A 375 -3.89 -3.72 -7.99
CA PRO A 375 -4.68 -3.37 -6.81
C PRO A 375 -4.73 -4.47 -5.74
N ILE A 376 -3.58 -5.02 -5.36
CA ILE A 376 -3.43 -5.96 -4.23
C ILE A 376 -3.32 -5.20 -2.91
N ASN A 377 -3.85 -5.77 -1.83
CA ASN A 377 -3.80 -5.19 -0.50
C ASN A 377 -4.33 -3.72 -0.51
N ASP A 378 -3.82 -2.86 0.38
CA ASP A 378 -4.18 -1.43 0.38
C ASP A 378 -3.52 -0.66 -0.77
N THR A 379 -3.92 -0.98 -1.98
CA THR A 379 -3.59 -0.26 -3.20
C THR A 379 -4.88 0.29 -3.79
N TRP A 380 -4.97 1.61 -3.97
CA TRP A 380 -6.13 2.22 -4.60
C TRP A 380 -6.21 1.79 -6.08
N GLY A 381 -7.28 1.08 -6.45
CA GLY A 381 -7.50 0.57 -7.82
C GLY A 381 -7.94 1.60 -8.86
N TYR A 382 -7.93 2.89 -8.50
CA TYR A 382 -8.41 4.00 -9.32
C TYR A 382 -7.49 5.22 -9.18
N ASP A 383 -7.74 6.26 -9.97
CA ASP A 383 -6.94 7.49 -10.00
C ASP A 383 -7.24 8.36 -8.78
N TRP A 384 -6.68 7.97 -7.64
CA TRP A 384 -6.85 8.68 -6.39
C TRP A 384 -6.27 10.09 -6.46
N LYS A 385 -7.00 11.06 -5.91
CA LYS A 385 -6.67 12.49 -5.94
C LYS A 385 -5.30 12.86 -5.35
N PHE A 386 -4.70 11.99 -4.52
CA PHE A 386 -3.38 12.22 -3.90
C PHE A 386 -2.19 11.52 -4.60
N GLY A 387 -2.43 10.74 -5.67
CA GLY A 387 -1.39 10.48 -6.69
C GLY A 387 -0.39 9.32 -6.50
N TYR A 388 -0.80 8.10 -6.09
CA TYR A 388 0.12 6.94 -5.90
C TYR A 388 -0.28 5.65 -6.64
N ASN A 389 -1.04 5.77 -7.74
CA ASN A 389 -1.73 4.61 -8.34
C ASN A 389 -1.50 4.44 -9.84
N ARG A 390 -0.63 5.27 -10.43
CA ARG A 390 -0.29 5.19 -11.85
C ARG A 390 1.20 5.29 -12.11
N SER A 391 1.66 4.40 -12.97
CA SER A 391 2.96 4.37 -13.63
C SER A 391 2.77 4.47 -15.15
N LYS A 392 3.87 4.35 -15.89
CA LYS A 392 3.83 4.27 -17.36
C LYS A 392 3.10 3.00 -17.80
N LYS A 393 2.33 3.13 -18.89
CA LYS A 393 1.79 1.97 -19.61
C LYS A 393 2.93 1.10 -20.11
N THR A 394 2.69 -0.20 -20.15
CA THR A 394 3.67 -1.16 -20.68
C THR A 394 3.37 -1.45 -22.15
N ASP A 395 4.40 -1.61 -22.98
CA ASP A 395 4.24 -2.05 -24.36
C ASP A 395 4.08 -3.57 -24.49
N THR A 396 4.64 -4.32 -23.55
CA THR A 396 4.60 -5.79 -23.49
C THR A 396 4.37 -6.27 -22.07
N THR A 397 3.65 -7.39 -21.92
CA THR A 397 3.49 -8.02 -20.60
C THR A 397 4.60 -9.02 -20.39
N LEU A 398 5.31 -8.89 -19.27
CA LEU A 398 6.36 -9.82 -18.88
C LEU A 398 5.95 -10.54 -17.60
N SER A 399 6.26 -11.83 -17.54
CA SER A 399 6.13 -12.58 -16.28
C SER A 399 7.12 -12.06 -15.23
N ARG A 400 6.69 -12.06 -13.97
CA ARG A 400 7.46 -11.62 -12.80
C ARG A 400 7.19 -12.55 -11.63
N LEU A 401 8.21 -12.77 -10.83
CA LEU A 401 8.12 -13.55 -9.60
C LEU A 401 8.80 -12.76 -8.49
N TRP A 402 8.04 -12.47 -7.43
CA TRP A 402 8.49 -11.86 -6.19
C TRP A 402 8.30 -12.89 -5.07
N PRO A 403 9.22 -13.85 -4.97
CA PRO A 403 9.02 -15.04 -4.15
C PRO A 403 9.14 -14.75 -2.65
N SER A 404 9.81 -13.66 -2.27
CA SER A 404 9.97 -13.25 -0.88
C SER A 404 8.71 -12.58 -0.35
N LEU A 405 8.10 -11.70 -1.17
CA LEU A 405 6.79 -11.14 -0.87
C LEU A 405 5.71 -12.24 -0.86
N GLY A 406 5.78 -13.16 -1.81
CA GLY A 406 4.73 -14.13 -2.08
C GLY A 406 3.74 -13.64 -3.14
N ASN A 407 4.25 -13.23 -4.31
CA ASN A 407 3.40 -12.75 -5.41
C ASN A 407 4.03 -13.11 -6.78
N ALA A 408 3.18 -13.33 -7.79
CA ALA A 408 3.65 -13.53 -9.15
C ALA A 408 2.70 -12.96 -10.21
N ILE A 409 3.30 -12.67 -11.35
CA ILE A 409 2.64 -12.30 -12.59
C ILE A 409 2.99 -13.36 -13.64
N LEU A 410 1.98 -14.00 -14.22
CA LEU A 410 2.13 -14.68 -15.50
C LEU A 410 1.53 -13.80 -16.58
N GLY A 411 2.28 -13.51 -17.65
CA GLY A 411 1.74 -12.69 -18.71
C GLY A 411 2.50 -12.79 -20.02
N THR A 412 1.84 -12.42 -21.10
CA THR A 412 2.39 -12.42 -22.46
C THR A 412 1.67 -11.38 -23.32
N GLY A 413 2.11 -11.24 -24.56
CA GLY A 413 1.51 -10.35 -25.55
C GLY A 413 2.06 -8.92 -25.51
N ALA A 414 1.65 -8.16 -26.52
CA ALA A 414 2.10 -6.79 -26.77
C ALA A 414 0.92 -5.90 -27.18
N GLY A 415 1.01 -4.62 -26.82
CA GLY A 415 -0.01 -3.60 -27.09
C GLY A 415 -1.41 -4.07 -26.68
N LYS A 416 -2.36 -4.03 -27.62
CA LYS A 416 -3.74 -4.42 -27.31
C LYS A 416 -3.89 -5.89 -26.88
N ASN A 417 -3.00 -6.79 -27.30
CA ASN A 417 -3.10 -8.24 -27.06
C ASN A 417 -2.40 -8.68 -25.77
N GLN A 418 -2.11 -7.75 -24.86
CA GLN A 418 -1.56 -8.08 -23.56
C GLN A 418 -2.56 -8.85 -22.70
N ILE A 419 -2.06 -9.93 -22.07
CA ILE A 419 -2.75 -10.69 -21.04
C ILE A 419 -1.82 -10.85 -19.84
N MET A 420 -2.40 -10.77 -18.65
CA MET A 420 -1.70 -10.84 -17.39
C MET A 420 -2.62 -11.47 -16.35
N VAL A 421 -2.12 -12.44 -15.59
CA VAL A 421 -2.74 -12.89 -14.35
C VAL A 421 -1.77 -12.64 -13.20
N ASN A 422 -2.25 -11.94 -12.18
CA ASN A 422 -1.56 -11.80 -10.90
C ASN A 422 -2.12 -12.84 -9.92
N ILE A 423 -1.27 -13.38 -9.05
CA ILE A 423 -1.67 -14.24 -7.93
C ILE A 423 -0.91 -13.82 -6.66
N ASN A 424 -1.63 -13.73 -5.54
CA ASN A 424 -1.10 -13.34 -4.23
C ASN A 424 -1.05 -14.53 -3.24
N TRP A 425 0.00 -14.61 -2.42
CA TRP A 425 0.14 -15.53 -1.28
C TRP A 425 1.04 -14.95 -0.17
N SER A 426 0.94 -13.65 0.06
CA SER A 426 1.81 -12.90 0.96
C SER A 426 1.62 -13.24 2.45
N GLY A 427 2.63 -12.86 3.25
CA GLY A 427 2.64 -13.10 4.70
C GLY A 427 1.81 -12.17 5.56
N ASN A 428 1.28 -11.11 4.95
CA ASN A 428 0.43 -10.07 5.53
C ASN A 428 1.07 -9.35 6.74
N TYR A 429 1.87 -8.31 6.46
CA TYR A 429 2.67 -7.59 7.47
C TYR A 429 2.23 -6.14 7.70
N GLY A 430 0.95 -5.85 7.47
CA GLY A 430 0.34 -4.52 7.60
C GLY A 430 -0.24 -4.06 6.26
N HIS A 431 -1.35 -3.32 6.30
CA HIS A 431 -2.06 -2.86 5.11
C HIS A 431 -2.50 -3.99 4.14
N SER A 432 -2.66 -5.21 4.67
CA SER A 432 -2.98 -6.41 3.91
C SER A 432 -4.49 -6.68 3.81
N HIS A 433 -4.88 -7.51 2.86
CA HIS A 433 -6.22 -8.09 2.76
C HIS A 433 -6.23 -9.58 3.11
N PHE A 434 -7.42 -10.16 3.32
CA PHE A 434 -7.60 -11.60 3.53
C PHE A 434 -7.67 -12.35 2.18
N ASP A 435 -6.65 -12.19 1.33
CA ASP A 435 -6.69 -12.47 -0.10
C ASP A 435 -5.68 -13.50 -0.61
N ASN A 436 -5.10 -14.31 0.27
CA ASN A 436 -4.16 -15.34 -0.15
C ASN A 436 -4.85 -16.33 -1.11
N GLY A 437 -4.13 -16.67 -2.18
CA GLY A 437 -4.65 -17.44 -3.30
C GLY A 437 -5.53 -16.64 -4.28
N SER A 438 -5.81 -15.35 -4.06
CA SER A 438 -6.60 -14.50 -4.98
C SER A 438 -5.88 -14.25 -6.31
N VAL A 439 -6.65 -13.91 -7.35
CA VAL A 439 -6.14 -13.54 -8.67
C VAL A 439 -6.75 -12.26 -9.21
N ILE A 440 -6.00 -11.60 -10.07
CA ILE A 440 -6.47 -10.52 -10.93
C ILE A 440 -6.17 -10.94 -12.38
N LEU A 441 -7.17 -10.92 -13.26
CA LEU A 441 -7.00 -11.24 -14.68
C LEU A 441 -7.18 -9.96 -15.50
N PHE A 442 -6.07 -9.47 -16.06
CA PHE A 442 -6.09 -8.37 -17.01
C PHE A 442 -5.95 -8.89 -18.44
N ALA A 443 -6.87 -8.51 -19.31
CA ALA A 443 -6.82 -8.80 -20.73
C ALA A 443 -7.67 -7.80 -21.50
N MET A 444 -7.41 -7.68 -22.81
CA MET A 444 -8.17 -6.79 -23.70
C MET A 444 -8.16 -5.30 -23.26
N GLY A 445 -7.16 -4.90 -22.47
CA GLY A 445 -7.02 -3.55 -21.95
C GLY A 445 -7.73 -3.28 -20.62
N GLN A 446 -8.36 -4.29 -20.02
CA GLN A 446 -9.20 -4.16 -18.83
C GLN A 446 -8.89 -5.24 -17.78
N GLU A 447 -9.24 -4.97 -16.52
CA GLU A 447 -9.29 -6.00 -15.45
C GLU A 447 -10.61 -6.77 -15.57
N LEU A 448 -10.57 -7.98 -16.12
CA LEU A 448 -11.77 -8.80 -16.37
C LEU A 448 -12.20 -9.61 -15.15
N LEU A 449 -11.23 -10.00 -14.31
CA LEU A 449 -11.45 -10.39 -12.92
C LEU A 449 -10.70 -9.38 -12.06
N SER A 450 -11.44 -8.49 -11.40
CA SER A 450 -10.86 -7.39 -10.63
C SER A 450 -10.68 -7.77 -9.17
N ASP A 451 -9.68 -7.15 -8.54
CA ASP A 451 -9.72 -6.89 -7.10
C ASP A 451 -10.49 -5.59 -6.82
N ILE A 452 -10.87 -5.29 -5.60
CA ILE A 452 -11.46 -3.98 -5.27
C ILE A 452 -10.33 -2.96 -4.99
N GLY A 453 -9.30 -3.38 -4.27
CA GLY A 453 -8.26 -2.50 -3.74
C GLY A 453 -8.70 -1.70 -2.51
N TYR A 454 -8.04 -0.55 -2.30
CA TYR A 454 -8.18 0.22 -1.07
C TYR A 454 -9.31 1.26 -1.06
N THR A 455 -9.84 1.51 0.13
CA THR A 455 -10.81 2.57 0.41
C THR A 455 -10.70 3.03 1.87
N HIS A 456 -11.01 4.29 2.13
CA HIS A 456 -11.24 4.82 3.48
C HIS A 456 -12.72 4.86 3.89
N SER A 457 -13.61 4.36 3.04
CA SER A 457 -15.07 4.36 3.27
C SER A 457 -15.52 3.37 4.36
N LYS A 458 -16.77 3.51 4.80
CA LYS A 458 -17.42 2.55 5.72
C LYS A 458 -17.50 1.12 5.17
N TYR A 459 -17.31 0.90 3.87
CA TYR A 459 -17.26 -0.45 3.27
C TYR A 459 -15.87 -1.09 3.31
N ARG A 460 -14.91 -0.52 4.04
CA ARG A 460 -13.58 -1.09 4.25
C ARG A 460 -13.59 -2.55 4.73
N GLY A 461 -14.52 -2.91 5.62
CA GLY A 461 -14.68 -4.31 6.07
C GLY A 461 -14.97 -5.29 4.92
N TRP A 462 -15.74 -4.86 3.91
CA TRP A 462 -15.98 -5.64 2.70
C TRP A 462 -14.70 -5.83 1.89
N THR A 463 -13.97 -4.75 1.59
CA THR A 463 -12.76 -4.81 0.75
C THR A 463 -11.66 -5.66 1.35
N LEU A 464 -11.61 -5.79 2.67
CA LEU A 464 -10.64 -6.63 3.36
C LEU A 464 -10.96 -8.13 3.22
N SER A 465 -12.24 -8.46 3.15
CA SER A 465 -12.74 -9.81 3.41
C SER A 465 -12.46 -10.79 2.27
N THR A 466 -12.17 -12.05 2.58
CA THR A 466 -11.86 -13.10 1.60
C THR A 466 -12.97 -13.26 0.56
N ALA A 467 -14.23 -13.09 0.96
CA ALA A 467 -15.39 -13.16 0.08
C ALA A 467 -15.42 -12.08 -1.02
N SER A 468 -14.71 -10.97 -0.85
CA SER A 468 -14.61 -9.90 -1.86
C SER A 468 -13.52 -10.13 -2.91
N HIS A 469 -12.73 -11.19 -2.76
CA HIS A 469 -11.59 -11.51 -3.61
C HIS A 469 -11.89 -12.72 -4.49
N ASN A 470 -11.15 -12.88 -5.59
CA ASN A 470 -11.30 -14.00 -6.54
C ASN A 470 -10.67 -15.27 -5.98
N THR A 471 -11.12 -15.78 -4.83
CA THR A 471 -10.52 -16.94 -4.13
C THR A 471 -11.59 -17.83 -3.48
N VAL A 472 -11.17 -18.85 -2.72
CA VAL A 472 -12.09 -19.76 -2.00
C VAL A 472 -12.24 -19.35 -0.54
N VAL A 473 -13.47 -19.23 -0.05
CA VAL A 473 -13.78 -19.04 1.37
C VAL A 473 -14.09 -20.41 2.00
N ILE A 474 -13.52 -20.70 3.18
CA ILE A 474 -13.81 -21.92 3.94
C ILE A 474 -14.76 -21.59 5.10
N ASP A 475 -15.85 -22.34 5.22
CA ASP A 475 -16.87 -22.22 6.26
C ASP A 475 -17.39 -20.78 6.45
N GLN A 476 -17.43 -20.01 5.34
CA GLN A 476 -17.86 -18.60 5.29
C GLN A 476 -17.03 -17.67 6.20
N LYS A 477 -15.80 -18.07 6.57
CA LYS A 477 -14.90 -17.28 7.42
C LYS A 477 -13.80 -16.62 6.61
N ASN A 478 -13.41 -15.42 6.99
CA ASN A 478 -12.18 -14.81 6.47
C ASN A 478 -10.95 -15.67 6.82
N GLN A 479 -9.92 -15.56 5.99
CA GLN A 479 -8.57 -16.08 6.29
C GLN A 479 -8.01 -15.44 7.58
N GLU A 480 -6.90 -15.98 8.08
CA GLU A 480 -6.15 -15.36 9.18
C GLU A 480 -5.46 -14.07 8.71
N TRP A 481 -5.38 -13.07 9.58
CA TRP A 481 -4.80 -11.77 9.24
C TRP A 481 -3.30 -11.84 8.97
N GLY A 482 -2.58 -12.70 9.71
CA GLY A 482 -1.11 -12.77 9.68
C GLY A 482 -0.42 -11.76 10.60
N SER A 483 0.86 -12.01 10.90
CA SER A 483 1.75 -11.08 11.59
C SER A 483 3.21 -11.45 11.35
N THR A 484 4.16 -10.63 11.83
CA THR A 484 5.59 -10.99 11.82
C THR A 484 5.88 -12.26 12.62
N GLN A 485 5.15 -12.52 13.71
CA GLN A 485 5.32 -13.72 14.54
C GLN A 485 4.58 -14.95 13.99
N LYS A 486 3.48 -14.75 13.26
CA LYS A 486 2.65 -15.80 12.68
C LYS A 486 2.26 -15.40 11.26
N ALA A 487 3.23 -15.41 10.37
CA ALA A 487 3.02 -15.08 8.97
C ALA A 487 2.11 -16.12 8.30
N VAL A 488 1.26 -15.66 7.38
CA VAL A 488 0.36 -16.53 6.60
C VAL A 488 0.87 -16.80 5.19
N THR A 489 2.16 -16.56 4.94
CA THR A 489 2.78 -16.66 3.62
C THR A 489 2.60 -18.07 3.07
N GLY A 490 2.06 -18.18 1.85
CA GLY A 490 1.95 -19.45 1.17
C GLY A 490 3.28 -19.99 0.65
N ASN A 491 3.23 -21.19 0.10
CA ASN A 491 4.36 -21.89 -0.48
C ASN A 491 4.23 -21.94 -2.00
N LEU A 492 5.22 -21.39 -2.71
CA LEU A 492 5.35 -21.63 -4.14
C LEU A 492 5.84 -23.06 -4.36
N LEU A 493 5.01 -23.90 -4.97
CA LEU A 493 5.33 -25.31 -5.22
C LEU A 493 6.02 -25.49 -6.56
N PHE A 494 5.54 -24.83 -7.62
CA PHE A 494 6.11 -24.88 -8.97
C PHE A 494 5.91 -23.55 -9.70
N TYR A 495 6.91 -23.15 -10.50
CA TYR A 495 6.85 -21.96 -11.35
C TYR A 495 7.66 -22.19 -12.63
N ASP A 496 7.04 -21.87 -13.77
CA ASP A 496 7.69 -21.87 -15.08
C ASP A 496 7.10 -20.80 -15.99
N ASP A 497 7.95 -19.90 -16.46
CA ASP A 497 7.61 -18.83 -17.41
C ASP A 497 8.50 -18.82 -18.65
N GLN A 498 9.27 -19.90 -18.88
CA GLN A 498 10.24 -19.98 -19.97
C GLN A 498 9.65 -20.51 -21.27
N ASN A 499 8.60 -21.33 -21.22
CA ASN A 499 7.99 -21.90 -22.41
C ASN A 499 7.13 -20.85 -23.13
N SER A 500 7.21 -20.83 -24.47
CA SER A 500 6.53 -19.86 -25.33
C SER A 500 5.02 -20.04 -25.42
N HIS A 501 4.52 -21.25 -25.16
CA HIS A 501 3.10 -21.60 -25.26
C HIS A 501 2.42 -21.74 -23.91
N VAL A 502 3.14 -22.16 -22.87
CA VAL A 502 2.55 -22.49 -21.57
C VAL A 502 3.36 -21.86 -20.45
N LYS A 503 2.68 -21.18 -19.53
CA LYS A 503 3.28 -20.69 -18.28
C LYS A 503 2.48 -21.21 -17.10
N VAL A 504 3.16 -21.60 -16.02
CA VAL A 504 2.55 -22.28 -14.89
C VAL A 504 3.00 -21.64 -13.58
N VAL A 505 2.05 -21.43 -12.67
CA VAL A 505 2.32 -21.16 -11.25
C VAL A 505 1.43 -22.08 -10.41
N ASP A 506 2.01 -22.63 -9.35
CA ASP A 506 1.40 -23.60 -8.47
C ASP A 506 1.73 -23.23 -7.03
N VAL A 507 0.73 -22.78 -6.28
CA VAL A 507 0.88 -22.19 -4.96
C VAL A 507 -0.01 -22.93 -3.97
N ASP A 508 0.54 -23.27 -2.81
CA ASP A 508 -0.25 -23.68 -1.65
C ASP A 508 -0.32 -22.53 -0.64
N ALA A 509 -1.51 -21.96 -0.48
CA ALA A 509 -1.80 -20.88 0.46
C ALA A 509 -2.47 -21.41 1.75
N SER A 510 -2.32 -22.70 2.07
CA SER A 510 -2.87 -23.31 3.29
C SER A 510 -2.55 -22.58 4.61
N PRO A 511 -1.40 -21.89 4.79
CA PRO A 511 -1.15 -21.13 6.02
C PRO A 511 -2.19 -20.03 6.32
N ALA A 512 -2.93 -19.57 5.31
CA ALA A 512 -4.00 -18.59 5.48
C ALA A 512 -5.25 -19.14 6.20
N TYR A 513 -5.43 -20.46 6.25
CA TYR A 513 -6.55 -21.12 6.93
C TYR A 513 -6.06 -22.23 7.85
N PRO A 514 -6.15 -22.10 9.18
CA PRO A 514 -5.72 -23.12 10.13
C PRO A 514 -6.45 -24.47 9.96
N MET A 515 -7.67 -24.46 9.42
CA MET A 515 -8.44 -25.68 9.15
C MET A 515 -8.14 -26.33 7.79
N ALA A 516 -7.30 -25.71 6.95
CA ALA A 516 -6.99 -26.21 5.61
C ALA A 516 -5.72 -27.06 5.62
N ASN A 517 -5.85 -28.32 5.19
CA ASN A 517 -4.72 -29.19 4.91
C ASN A 517 -4.20 -28.98 3.48
N ILE A 518 -5.08 -28.51 2.58
CA ILE A 518 -4.75 -28.12 1.20
C ILE A 518 -5.55 -26.86 0.89
N TYR A 519 -4.88 -25.83 0.42
CA TYR A 519 -5.52 -24.63 -0.15
C TYR A 519 -4.66 -24.17 -1.33
N ARG A 520 -4.68 -24.97 -2.39
CA ARG A 520 -3.69 -24.94 -3.47
C ARG A 520 -4.31 -24.48 -4.78
N ARG A 521 -3.76 -23.42 -5.37
CA ARG A 521 -4.20 -22.88 -6.66
C ARG A 521 -3.13 -23.05 -7.73
N ARG A 522 -3.54 -23.56 -8.89
CA ARG A 522 -2.70 -23.77 -10.06
C ARG A 522 -3.27 -23.00 -11.23
N LEU A 523 -2.43 -22.15 -11.80
CA LEU A 523 -2.76 -21.31 -12.95
C LEU A 523 -1.87 -21.71 -14.11
N ILE A 524 -2.50 -22.03 -15.24
CA ILE A 524 -1.82 -22.43 -16.47
C ILE A 524 -2.28 -21.49 -17.58
N MET A 525 -1.43 -20.52 -17.93
CA MET A 525 -1.66 -19.62 -19.06
C MET A 525 -1.24 -20.32 -20.34
N VAL A 526 -2.14 -20.36 -21.32
CA VAL A 526 -1.89 -20.95 -22.64
C VAL A 526 -1.95 -19.86 -23.71
N HIS A 527 -0.85 -19.72 -24.43
CA HIS A 527 -0.70 -18.87 -25.61
C HIS A 527 -0.94 -19.69 -26.88
N ALA A 528 -2.19 -19.67 -27.37
CA ALA A 528 -2.52 -20.32 -28.64
C ALA A 528 -2.05 -19.47 -29.83
N ALA A 529 -2.34 -18.17 -29.80
CA ALA A 529 -1.84 -17.17 -30.73
C ALA A 529 -2.02 -15.75 -30.15
N SER A 530 -1.46 -14.73 -30.80
CA SER A 530 -1.61 -13.34 -30.36
C SER A 530 -3.09 -12.92 -30.30
N GLY A 531 -3.56 -12.61 -29.08
CA GLY A 531 -4.96 -12.23 -28.82
C GLY A 531 -5.91 -13.42 -28.66
N TYR A 532 -5.38 -14.65 -28.67
CA TYR A 532 -6.09 -15.91 -28.43
C TYR A 532 -5.40 -16.64 -27.28
N ASP A 533 -5.41 -15.99 -26.13
CA ASP A 533 -4.81 -16.49 -24.89
C ASP A 533 -5.92 -16.88 -23.91
N TYR A 534 -5.73 -17.96 -23.19
CA TYR A 534 -6.68 -18.39 -22.16
C TYR A 534 -5.95 -18.90 -20.92
N LEU A 535 -6.68 -18.93 -19.79
CA LEU A 535 -6.15 -19.34 -18.50
C LEU A 535 -6.92 -20.55 -17.99
N ILE A 536 -6.21 -21.61 -17.63
CA ILE A 536 -6.78 -22.72 -16.87
C ILE A 536 -6.50 -22.47 -15.39
N ASP A 537 -7.55 -22.51 -14.58
CA ASP A 537 -7.51 -22.27 -13.14
C ASP A 537 -8.02 -23.50 -12.39
N CYS A 538 -7.20 -24.05 -11.50
CA CYS A 538 -7.53 -25.20 -10.69
C CYS A 538 -7.25 -24.90 -9.21
N PHE A 539 -8.29 -24.97 -8.39
CA PHE A 539 -8.20 -24.74 -6.94
C PHE A 539 -8.58 -26.01 -6.19
N ASP A 540 -7.61 -26.66 -5.55
CA ASP A 540 -7.84 -27.80 -4.66
C ASP A 540 -7.95 -27.31 -3.21
N VAL A 541 -9.00 -27.73 -2.52
CA VAL A 541 -9.22 -27.40 -1.11
C VAL A 541 -9.56 -28.65 -0.32
N LYS A 542 -8.90 -28.85 0.82
CA LYS A 542 -9.18 -29.91 1.79
C LYS A 542 -9.10 -29.36 3.20
N GLY A 543 -10.15 -29.56 3.99
CA GLY A 543 -10.33 -28.90 5.28
C GLY A 543 -11.73 -28.31 5.39
N GLY A 544 -12.15 -27.85 6.58
CA GLY A 544 -13.49 -27.29 6.78
C GLY A 544 -14.65 -28.22 6.37
N LYS A 545 -15.83 -27.64 6.20
CA LYS A 545 -17.06 -28.36 5.81
C LYS A 545 -17.65 -27.85 4.49
N GLU A 546 -17.55 -26.54 4.27
CA GLU A 546 -18.12 -25.84 3.12
C GLU A 546 -17.07 -24.95 2.45
N HIS A 547 -17.03 -24.94 1.11
CA HIS A 547 -16.12 -24.16 0.30
C HIS A 547 -16.89 -23.31 -0.70
N ASP A 548 -16.67 -22.00 -0.68
CA ASP A 548 -17.27 -21.03 -1.59
C ASP A 548 -16.21 -20.43 -2.50
N TRP A 549 -16.21 -20.80 -3.77
CA TRP A 549 -15.30 -20.22 -4.76
C TRP A 549 -15.91 -19.01 -5.44
N PHE A 550 -15.34 -17.83 -5.20
CA PHE A 550 -15.79 -16.56 -5.74
C PHE A 550 -15.02 -16.16 -7.01
N LEU A 551 -15.77 -15.64 -7.99
CA LEU A 551 -15.24 -14.90 -9.12
C LEU A 551 -16.04 -13.61 -9.29
N HIS A 552 -15.34 -12.48 -9.24
CA HIS A 552 -15.85 -11.13 -9.34
C HIS A 552 -15.49 -10.55 -10.71
N GLY A 553 -16.47 -9.95 -11.38
CA GLY A 553 -16.25 -9.24 -12.64
C GLY A 553 -15.47 -7.93 -12.46
N MET A 554 -15.62 -7.04 -13.43
CA MET A 554 -14.91 -5.77 -13.47
C MET A 554 -15.44 -4.78 -12.43
N CYS A 555 -14.54 -4.09 -11.73
CA CYS A 555 -14.92 -3.06 -10.77
C CYS A 555 -15.36 -1.73 -11.43
N GLU A 556 -14.83 -1.43 -12.61
CA GLU A 556 -15.11 -0.20 -13.37
C GLU A 556 -16.45 -0.21 -14.10
N GLN A 557 -16.96 -1.40 -14.44
CA GLN A 557 -18.20 -1.57 -15.18
C GLN A 557 -18.92 -2.82 -14.70
N GLU A 558 -20.16 -2.66 -14.25
CA GLU A 558 -20.99 -3.78 -13.80
C GLU A 558 -21.23 -4.82 -14.91
N GLY A 559 -21.47 -4.35 -16.13
CA GLY A 559 -21.69 -5.17 -17.32
C GLY A 559 -22.97 -6.02 -17.25
N VAL A 560 -23.06 -7.03 -18.11
CA VAL A 560 -24.14 -8.02 -18.12
C VAL A 560 -23.56 -9.41 -17.86
N LEU A 561 -24.09 -10.12 -16.86
CA LEU A 561 -23.74 -11.50 -16.57
C LEU A 561 -24.76 -12.48 -17.18
N GLN A 562 -24.27 -13.37 -18.05
CA GLN A 562 -25.04 -14.44 -18.68
C GLN A 562 -24.55 -15.81 -18.20
N THR A 563 -25.47 -16.74 -17.94
CA THR A 563 -25.13 -18.11 -17.52
C THR A 563 -25.77 -19.15 -18.45
N SER A 564 -25.06 -20.26 -18.72
CA SER A 564 -25.62 -21.37 -19.53
C SER A 564 -26.63 -22.23 -18.78
N VAL A 565 -26.73 -22.02 -17.47
CA VAL A 565 -27.66 -22.69 -16.56
C VAL A 565 -28.60 -21.66 -15.96
N PRO A 566 -29.87 -22.00 -15.70
CA PRO A 566 -30.80 -21.08 -15.06
C PRO A 566 -30.48 -20.93 -13.57
N LEU A 567 -30.08 -19.72 -13.16
CA LEU A 567 -29.87 -19.33 -11.76
C LEU A 567 -31.03 -18.42 -11.32
N THR A 568 -32.19 -19.03 -11.10
CA THR A 568 -33.46 -18.32 -10.93
C THR A 568 -34.02 -18.35 -9.51
N SER A 569 -33.51 -19.22 -8.62
CA SER A 569 -34.04 -19.32 -7.26
C SER A 569 -33.48 -18.19 -6.39
N PRO A 570 -34.28 -17.21 -5.94
CA PRO A 570 -33.77 -16.13 -5.10
C PRO A 570 -33.27 -16.67 -3.75
N VAL A 571 -32.23 -16.03 -3.21
CA VAL A 571 -31.73 -16.32 -1.86
C VAL A 571 -31.80 -15.03 -1.05
N GLU A 572 -32.62 -15.05 0.00
CA GLU A 572 -32.85 -13.89 0.86
C GLU A 572 -31.66 -13.60 1.77
N ASN A 573 -31.03 -14.65 2.30
CA ASN A 573 -29.92 -14.51 3.24
C ASN A 573 -28.82 -15.53 2.97
N MET A 574 -27.60 -15.02 2.81
CA MET A 574 -26.38 -15.83 2.69
C MET A 574 -25.51 -15.79 3.96
N VAL A 575 -25.86 -14.96 4.94
CA VAL A 575 -25.11 -14.80 6.19
C VAL A 575 -25.34 -16.02 7.09
N PRO A 576 -24.28 -16.69 7.58
CA PRO A 576 -24.40 -17.83 8.48
C PRO A 576 -24.99 -17.42 9.84
N GLU A 577 -25.50 -18.38 10.60
CA GLU A 577 -26.16 -18.14 11.90
C GLU A 577 -25.29 -17.35 12.90
N TRP A 578 -23.97 -17.46 12.82
CA TRP A 578 -23.03 -16.77 13.70
C TRP A 578 -22.67 -15.34 13.23
N GLY A 579 -23.04 -14.97 12.00
CA GLY A 579 -22.66 -13.71 11.37
C GLY A 579 -23.71 -12.61 11.54
N GLY A 580 -23.24 -11.36 11.65
CA GLY A 580 -24.09 -10.19 11.78
C GLY A 580 -24.50 -9.56 10.44
N ARG A 581 -25.55 -8.74 10.48
CA ARG A 581 -26.13 -8.03 9.33
C ARG A 581 -26.32 -6.53 9.60
N GLU A 582 -25.59 -6.00 10.58
CA GLU A 582 -25.59 -4.57 10.85
C GLU A 582 -24.98 -3.81 9.66
N VAL A 583 -25.37 -2.54 9.51
CA VAL A 583 -24.84 -1.67 8.46
C VAL A 583 -23.64 -0.93 9.02
N PRO A 584 -22.44 -1.03 8.41
CA PRO A 584 -21.27 -0.32 8.90
C PRO A 584 -21.49 1.18 8.80
N THR A 585 -20.99 1.90 9.80
CA THR A 585 -21.04 3.38 9.87
C THR A 585 -19.67 4.01 9.69
N LYS A 586 -18.60 3.24 9.91
CA LYS A 586 -17.21 3.65 9.78
C LYS A 586 -16.34 2.51 9.29
N GLN A 587 -15.17 2.82 8.75
CA GLN A 587 -14.26 1.83 8.19
C GLN A 587 -13.76 0.76 9.17
N SER A 588 -13.80 1.03 10.49
CA SER A 588 -13.35 0.11 11.54
C SER A 588 -14.41 -0.93 11.92
N ASP A 589 -15.61 -0.85 11.34
CA ASP A 589 -16.71 -1.77 11.56
C ASP A 589 -16.46 -3.08 10.78
N THR A 590 -15.51 -3.87 11.27
CA THR A 590 -14.99 -5.06 10.58
C THR A 590 -15.23 -6.38 11.31
N ASP A 591 -15.85 -6.37 12.51
CA ASP A 591 -16.18 -7.61 13.24
C ASP A 591 -17.26 -8.40 12.49
N PRO A 592 -16.99 -9.62 11.99
CA PRO A 592 -17.95 -10.39 11.23
C PRO A 592 -19.18 -10.86 12.04
N LYS A 593 -19.14 -10.79 13.39
CA LYS A 593 -20.32 -11.03 14.24
C LYS A 593 -21.37 -9.94 14.11
N HIS A 594 -20.97 -8.75 13.68
CA HIS A 594 -21.86 -7.59 13.46
C HIS A 594 -22.01 -7.28 11.97
N PHE A 595 -20.90 -7.33 11.21
CA PHE A 595 -20.81 -6.90 9.80
C PHE A 595 -20.29 -8.03 8.91
N HIS A 596 -20.97 -9.17 8.87
CA HIS A 596 -20.48 -10.35 8.15
C HIS A 596 -20.28 -10.06 6.65
N PRO A 597 -19.21 -10.50 5.97
CA PRO A 597 -18.91 -10.13 4.58
C PRO A 597 -20.02 -10.50 3.58
N TYR A 598 -20.74 -11.57 3.85
CA TYR A 598 -21.84 -12.02 2.99
C TYR A 598 -23.07 -11.10 3.06
N SER A 599 -23.15 -10.19 4.04
CA SER A 599 -24.22 -9.19 4.13
C SER A 599 -24.13 -8.08 3.07
N TYR A 600 -22.94 -7.86 2.50
CA TYR A 600 -22.72 -6.89 1.42
C TYR A 600 -23.20 -7.40 0.06
N ILE A 601 -23.39 -8.72 -0.08
CA ILE A 601 -23.75 -9.37 -1.33
C ILE A 601 -25.26 -9.26 -1.56
N ARG A 602 -25.67 -8.77 -2.73
CA ARG A 602 -27.06 -8.45 -3.08
C ARG A 602 -27.56 -9.21 -4.30
N ASN A 603 -28.88 -9.22 -4.48
CA ASN A 603 -29.57 -9.79 -5.64
C ASN A 603 -29.15 -11.24 -5.94
N VAL A 604 -28.99 -12.04 -4.89
CA VAL A 604 -28.47 -13.40 -4.98
C VAL A 604 -29.52 -14.34 -5.56
N HIS A 605 -29.13 -15.08 -6.59
CA HIS A 605 -29.94 -16.17 -7.14
C HIS A 605 -29.09 -17.43 -7.27
N ARG A 606 -29.66 -18.57 -6.89
CA ARG A 606 -29.02 -19.87 -6.93
C ARG A 606 -29.62 -20.81 -7.97
N GLY A 607 -28.85 -21.83 -8.31
CA GLY A 607 -29.25 -23.03 -9.03
C GLY A 607 -28.34 -24.20 -8.64
N ILE A 608 -28.72 -25.42 -9.04
CA ILE A 608 -27.90 -26.62 -8.86
C ILE A 608 -27.35 -27.00 -10.22
N VAL A 609 -26.04 -27.27 -10.29
CA VAL A 609 -25.37 -27.64 -11.53
C VAL A 609 -24.65 -28.96 -11.33
N ASN A 610 -24.75 -29.83 -12.33
CA ASN A 610 -24.00 -31.08 -12.40
C ASN A 610 -23.14 -31.05 -13.67
N GLY A 611 -21.83 -30.88 -13.52
CA GLY A 611 -20.90 -30.87 -14.64
C GLY A 611 -20.60 -29.47 -15.20
N LEU A 612 -20.35 -29.40 -16.50
CA LEU A 612 -19.85 -28.21 -17.18
C LEU A 612 -20.94 -27.15 -17.35
N TRP A 613 -20.61 -25.89 -17.06
CA TRP A 613 -21.45 -24.72 -17.34
C TRP A 613 -20.58 -23.49 -17.63
N THR A 614 -21.19 -22.40 -18.09
CA THR A 614 -20.46 -21.16 -18.37
C THR A 614 -21.08 -19.95 -17.70
N ALA A 615 -20.23 -19.03 -17.26
CA ALA A 615 -20.57 -17.65 -16.93
C ALA A 615 -19.89 -16.71 -17.93
N THR A 616 -20.63 -15.77 -18.52
CA THR A 616 -20.10 -14.78 -19.47
C THR A 616 -20.42 -13.39 -18.98
N TRP A 617 -19.39 -12.61 -18.67
CA TRP A 617 -19.49 -11.17 -18.41
C TRP A 617 -19.28 -10.41 -19.72
N LEU A 618 -20.23 -9.55 -20.05
CA LEU A 618 -20.21 -8.68 -21.23
C LEU A 618 -20.05 -7.23 -20.78
N TYR A 619 -19.04 -6.56 -21.29
CA TYR A 619 -18.72 -5.15 -21.06
C TYR A 619 -18.73 -4.39 -22.39
N ASP A 620 -18.54 -3.07 -22.37
CA ASP A 620 -18.70 -2.23 -23.57
C ASP A 620 -17.66 -2.54 -24.67
N SER A 621 -16.46 -2.96 -24.28
CA SER A 621 -15.32 -3.14 -25.20
C SER A 621 -14.61 -4.49 -25.06
N SER A 622 -15.09 -5.35 -24.17
CA SER A 622 -14.49 -6.64 -23.84
C SER A 622 -15.51 -7.58 -23.21
N GLY A 623 -15.10 -8.82 -22.99
CA GLY A 623 -15.83 -9.75 -22.13
C GLY A 623 -14.94 -10.88 -21.65
N LEU A 624 -15.48 -11.63 -20.70
CA LEU A 624 -14.86 -12.81 -20.14
C LEU A 624 -15.89 -13.94 -20.14
N ARG A 625 -15.56 -15.05 -20.77
CA ARG A 625 -16.30 -16.30 -20.60
C ARG A 625 -15.48 -17.25 -19.74
N SER A 626 -16.06 -17.72 -18.65
CA SER A 626 -15.49 -18.77 -17.82
C SER A 626 -16.27 -20.05 -18.07
N HIS A 627 -15.60 -21.12 -18.48
CA HIS A 627 -16.13 -22.48 -18.54
C HIS A 627 -15.76 -23.16 -17.24
N LEU A 628 -16.74 -23.57 -16.43
CA LEU A 628 -16.52 -24.08 -15.07
C LEU A 628 -17.04 -25.51 -14.94
N LEU A 629 -16.26 -26.36 -14.26
CA LEU A 629 -16.70 -27.70 -13.87
C LEU A 629 -17.26 -27.66 -12.44
N ALA A 630 -18.55 -27.95 -12.31
CA ALA A 630 -19.19 -28.16 -11.03
C ALA A 630 -19.20 -29.66 -10.67
N PRO A 631 -18.60 -30.07 -9.53
CA PRO A 631 -18.82 -31.40 -8.97
C PRO A 631 -20.33 -31.72 -8.79
N PRO A 632 -20.74 -32.99 -8.74
CA PRO A 632 -22.14 -33.33 -8.49
C PRO A 632 -22.65 -32.74 -7.17
N GLY A 633 -23.82 -32.10 -7.21
CA GLY A 633 -24.44 -31.49 -6.03
C GLY A 633 -23.91 -30.10 -5.65
N THR A 634 -23.09 -29.48 -6.50
CA THR A 634 -22.64 -28.09 -6.31
C THR A 634 -23.79 -27.10 -6.49
N GLU A 635 -23.93 -26.19 -5.52
CA GLU A 635 -24.80 -25.02 -5.64
C GLU A 635 -24.02 -23.90 -6.33
N VAL A 636 -24.65 -23.23 -7.29
CA VAL A 636 -24.07 -22.12 -8.04
C VAL A 636 -24.92 -20.88 -7.83
N PHE A 637 -24.27 -19.74 -7.63
CA PHE A 637 -24.92 -18.47 -7.34
C PHE A 637 -24.45 -17.41 -8.33
N ARG A 638 -25.35 -16.52 -8.72
CA ARG A 638 -25.03 -15.19 -9.26
C ARG A 638 -25.38 -14.14 -8.23
N PHE A 639 -24.60 -13.07 -8.18
CA PHE A 639 -24.80 -11.99 -7.23
C PHE A 639 -24.29 -10.65 -7.76
N ARG A 640 -24.69 -9.57 -7.09
CA ARG A 640 -24.06 -8.25 -7.18
C ARG A 640 -23.32 -7.95 -5.89
N ALA A 641 -22.15 -7.33 -5.97
CA ALA A 641 -21.40 -6.89 -4.80
C ALA A 641 -20.85 -5.46 -5.01
N PRO A 642 -20.67 -4.67 -3.94
CA PRO A 642 -20.13 -3.31 -4.06
C PRO A 642 -18.74 -3.33 -4.70
N SER A 643 -18.54 -2.55 -5.78
CA SER A 643 -17.22 -2.39 -6.41
C SER A 643 -16.44 -1.19 -5.86
N ILE A 644 -17.16 -0.19 -5.32
CA ILE A 644 -16.72 1.00 -4.57
C ILE A 644 -15.66 1.94 -5.20
N ARG A 645 -14.90 1.51 -6.21
CA ARG A 645 -13.83 2.31 -6.83
C ARG A 645 -14.35 3.65 -7.35
N MET A 646 -15.52 3.63 -7.97
CA MET A 646 -16.16 4.80 -8.57
C MET A 646 -16.90 5.68 -7.54
N ALA A 647 -16.99 5.26 -6.27
CA ALA A 647 -17.53 6.08 -5.20
C ALA A 647 -16.56 7.18 -4.74
N ASP A 648 -15.28 7.10 -5.12
CA ASP A 648 -14.24 8.11 -4.84
C ASP A 648 -14.17 8.53 -3.36
N GLU A 649 -14.23 7.53 -2.47
CA GLU A 649 -14.24 7.73 -1.01
C GLU A 649 -15.36 8.66 -0.50
N ASP A 650 -16.55 8.54 -1.08
CA ASP A 650 -17.78 9.17 -0.60
C ASP A 650 -18.75 8.10 -0.08
N ASP A 651 -18.96 8.08 1.24
CA ASP A 651 -19.83 7.10 1.91
C ASP A 651 -21.29 7.15 1.42
N ASN A 652 -21.71 8.24 0.78
CA ASN A 652 -23.05 8.39 0.20
C ASN A 652 -23.20 7.77 -1.20
N LYS A 653 -22.10 7.37 -1.86
CA LYS A 653 -22.09 6.82 -3.23
C LYS A 653 -21.75 5.34 -3.31
N LEU A 654 -21.46 4.69 -2.18
CA LEU A 654 -21.03 3.28 -2.16
C LEU A 654 -22.09 2.34 -2.77
N ASP A 655 -23.36 2.68 -2.60
CA ASP A 655 -24.51 1.93 -3.10
C ASP A 655 -24.90 2.25 -4.55
N ASP A 656 -24.11 3.06 -5.26
CA ASP A 656 -24.34 3.38 -6.67
C ASP A 656 -23.52 2.48 -7.61
N TYR A 657 -22.50 1.77 -7.10
CA TYR A 657 -21.51 1.06 -7.91
C TYR A 657 -21.34 -0.40 -7.49
N PHE A 658 -21.73 -1.30 -8.39
CA PHE A 658 -21.67 -2.75 -8.21
C PHE A 658 -20.86 -3.43 -9.30
N LEU A 659 -20.37 -4.62 -8.99
CA LEU A 659 -19.90 -5.60 -9.95
C LEU A 659 -20.80 -6.84 -9.93
N ASN A 660 -20.83 -7.57 -11.03
CA ASN A 660 -21.46 -8.90 -11.10
C ASN A 660 -20.46 -9.99 -10.73
N GLY A 661 -20.89 -10.97 -9.94
CA GLY A 661 -20.06 -12.11 -9.58
C GLY A 661 -20.81 -13.44 -9.60
N ILE A 662 -20.04 -14.52 -9.53
CA ILE A 662 -20.53 -15.88 -9.34
C ILE A 662 -19.85 -16.54 -8.14
N MET A 663 -20.56 -17.49 -7.53
CA MET A 663 -20.02 -18.34 -6.46
C MET A 663 -20.36 -19.80 -6.73
N GLN A 664 -19.39 -20.71 -6.56
CA GLN A 664 -19.66 -22.15 -6.50
C GLN A 664 -19.47 -22.65 -5.06
N ARG A 665 -20.54 -23.21 -4.49
CA ARG A 665 -20.52 -23.80 -3.14
C ARG A 665 -20.45 -25.31 -3.21
N CYS A 666 -19.42 -25.87 -2.58
CA CYS A 666 -19.26 -27.32 -2.41
C CYS A 666 -19.26 -27.67 -0.93
N LYS A 667 -19.89 -28.81 -0.59
CA LYS A 667 -19.89 -29.38 0.77
C LYS A 667 -19.10 -30.68 0.78
N GLY A 668 -18.57 -31.05 1.95
CA GLY A 668 -17.92 -32.35 2.16
C GLY A 668 -16.42 -32.30 2.41
N GLY A 669 -15.87 -31.13 2.77
CA GLY A 669 -14.49 -30.98 3.26
C GLY A 669 -13.37 -31.26 2.26
N THR A 670 -13.69 -31.59 1.00
CA THR A 670 -12.74 -31.67 -0.11
C THR A 670 -13.40 -31.20 -1.39
N SER A 671 -12.74 -30.32 -2.14
CA SER A 671 -13.26 -29.79 -3.40
C SER A 671 -12.12 -29.52 -4.38
N THR A 672 -12.41 -29.69 -5.66
CA THR A 672 -11.55 -29.25 -6.76
C THR A 672 -12.40 -28.37 -7.66
N PHE A 673 -12.08 -27.09 -7.68
CA PHE A 673 -12.65 -26.13 -8.61
C PHE A 673 -11.78 -26.07 -9.86
N LEU A 674 -12.40 -26.07 -11.04
CA LEU A 674 -11.69 -26.06 -12.32
C LEU A 674 -12.41 -25.15 -13.30
N ALA A 675 -11.67 -24.21 -13.90
CA ALA A 675 -12.18 -23.34 -14.96
C ALA A 675 -11.20 -23.12 -16.12
N VAL A 676 -11.77 -22.75 -17.26
CA VAL A 676 -11.07 -22.15 -18.40
C VAL A 676 -11.62 -20.73 -18.56
N HIS A 677 -10.78 -19.74 -18.34
CA HIS A 677 -11.08 -18.33 -18.53
C HIS A 677 -10.68 -17.91 -19.94
N GLU A 678 -11.65 -17.40 -20.68
CA GLU A 678 -11.58 -17.02 -22.08
C GLU A 678 -11.88 -15.51 -22.21
N PRO A 679 -10.85 -14.66 -22.14
CA PRO A 679 -10.97 -13.25 -22.50
C PRO A 679 -11.32 -13.08 -23.98
N PHE A 680 -12.17 -12.11 -24.29
CA PHE A 680 -12.48 -11.73 -25.66
C PHE A 680 -12.79 -10.24 -25.81
N ARG A 681 -12.75 -9.73 -27.05
CA ARG A 681 -13.14 -8.34 -27.36
C ARG A 681 -14.62 -8.22 -27.68
N SER A 682 -15.03 -8.81 -28.80
CA SER A 682 -16.38 -8.69 -29.34
C SER A 682 -17.21 -9.95 -29.11
N ARG A 683 -16.60 -11.12 -29.28
CA ARG A 683 -17.26 -12.41 -29.06
C ARG A 683 -16.27 -13.47 -28.57
N PRO A 684 -16.74 -14.47 -27.80
CA PRO A 684 -16.00 -15.69 -27.50
C PRO A 684 -15.46 -16.36 -28.78
N TRP A 685 -14.29 -16.99 -28.66
CA TRP A 685 -13.50 -17.59 -29.73
C TRP A 685 -13.17 -19.07 -29.50
N ILE A 686 -13.35 -19.60 -28.30
CA ILE A 686 -13.28 -21.03 -28.00
C ILE A 686 -14.59 -21.69 -28.45
N ASP A 687 -14.47 -22.67 -29.34
CA ASP A 687 -15.61 -23.39 -29.92
C ASP A 687 -16.29 -24.28 -28.87
N SER A 688 -15.50 -25.00 -28.07
CA SER A 688 -16.02 -25.80 -26.96
C SER A 688 -14.93 -26.18 -25.95
N VAL A 689 -15.35 -26.47 -24.71
CA VAL A 689 -14.49 -27.03 -23.67
C VAL A 689 -15.11 -28.33 -23.18
N LYS A 690 -14.27 -29.33 -22.89
CA LYS A 690 -14.66 -30.55 -22.18
C LYS A 690 -13.80 -30.68 -20.93
N MET A 691 -14.42 -30.96 -19.80
CA MET A 691 -13.72 -31.20 -18.54
C MET A 691 -14.21 -32.51 -17.94
N LYS A 692 -13.27 -33.40 -17.59
CA LYS A 692 -13.57 -34.65 -16.89
C LYS A 692 -12.49 -34.92 -15.86
N GLY A 693 -12.86 -34.85 -14.57
CA GLY A 693 -11.91 -34.93 -13.48
C GLY A 693 -10.83 -33.85 -13.64
N ARG A 694 -9.58 -34.26 -13.77
CA ARG A 694 -8.40 -33.39 -13.91
C ARG A 694 -7.88 -33.25 -15.34
N ALA A 695 -8.70 -33.58 -16.34
CA ALA A 695 -8.40 -33.39 -17.75
C ALA A 695 -9.29 -32.31 -18.37
N VAL A 696 -8.68 -31.42 -19.15
CA VAL A 696 -9.34 -30.34 -19.89
C VAL A 696 -9.01 -30.51 -21.37
N GLU A 697 -10.03 -30.46 -22.22
CA GLU A 697 -9.87 -30.36 -23.67
C GLU A 697 -10.50 -29.06 -24.15
N VAL A 698 -9.71 -28.23 -24.82
CA VAL A 698 -10.14 -26.93 -25.37
C VAL A 698 -10.09 -27.03 -26.89
N TYR A 699 -11.19 -26.68 -27.53
CA TYR A 699 -11.34 -26.69 -28.98
C TYR A 699 -11.55 -25.27 -29.48
N TYR A 700 -10.75 -24.83 -30.45
CA TYR A 700 -10.86 -23.52 -31.07
C TYR A 700 -10.43 -23.57 -32.53
N THR A 701 -10.85 -22.58 -33.31
CA THR A 701 -10.49 -22.48 -34.73
C THR A 701 -9.52 -21.34 -34.96
N LEU A 702 -8.33 -21.66 -35.49
CA LEU A 702 -7.30 -20.68 -35.84
C LEU A 702 -6.91 -20.87 -37.31
N GLY A 703 -6.97 -19.79 -38.11
CA GLY A 703 -6.63 -19.84 -39.53
C GLY A 703 -7.46 -20.86 -40.34
N GLY A 704 -8.72 -21.07 -39.95
CA GLY A 704 -9.63 -22.05 -40.58
C GLY A 704 -9.38 -23.51 -40.21
N LYS A 705 -8.42 -23.80 -39.33
CA LYS A 705 -8.15 -25.15 -38.82
C LYS A 705 -8.67 -25.28 -37.39
N GLN A 706 -9.36 -26.38 -37.13
CA GLN A 706 -9.75 -26.74 -35.76
C GLN A 706 -8.51 -27.26 -35.02
N ILE A 707 -8.25 -26.66 -33.86
CA ILE A 707 -7.18 -27.03 -32.95
C ILE A 707 -7.81 -27.56 -31.66
N LYS A 708 -7.25 -28.67 -31.18
CA LYS A 708 -7.49 -29.25 -29.87
C LYS A 708 -6.24 -29.11 -29.00
N ASP A 709 -6.41 -28.48 -27.85
CA ASP A 709 -5.45 -28.51 -26.75
C ASP A 709 -5.98 -29.44 -25.66
N ARG A 710 -5.15 -30.36 -25.18
CA ARG A 710 -5.46 -31.29 -24.10
C ARG A 710 -4.51 -31.07 -22.94
N LEU A 711 -5.05 -30.66 -21.81
CA LEU A 711 -4.36 -30.54 -20.53
C LEU A 711 -4.71 -31.71 -19.60
N VAL A 712 -3.71 -32.23 -18.90
CA VAL A 712 -3.86 -33.22 -17.82
C VAL A 712 -3.08 -32.77 -16.58
N LEU A 713 -3.76 -32.77 -15.43
CA LEU A 713 -3.12 -32.63 -14.11
C LEU A 713 -3.02 -34.02 -13.48
N ASN A 714 -1.80 -34.51 -13.25
CA ASN A 714 -1.60 -35.85 -12.68
C ASN A 714 -2.05 -35.93 -11.20
N GLU A 715 -2.46 -37.11 -10.72
CA GLU A 715 -2.85 -37.33 -9.31
C GLU A 715 -1.69 -36.95 -8.37
N TYR A 716 -2.00 -36.17 -7.32
CA TYR A 716 -1.08 -35.45 -6.42
C TYR A 716 -0.31 -34.26 -7.01
N GLY A 717 -0.50 -33.94 -8.29
CA GLY A 717 -0.18 -32.61 -8.83
C GLY A 717 1.31 -32.32 -9.00
N GLU A 718 2.16 -33.32 -9.21
CA GLU A 718 3.60 -33.10 -9.45
C GLU A 718 3.93 -32.68 -10.90
N GLY A 719 2.92 -32.56 -11.78
CA GLY A 719 3.15 -32.02 -13.12
C GLY A 719 1.92 -31.70 -13.94
N VAL A 720 2.06 -30.66 -14.76
CA VAL A 720 1.15 -30.25 -15.83
C VAL A 720 1.65 -30.84 -17.15
N MET A 721 0.73 -31.38 -17.95
CA MET A 721 1.00 -31.72 -19.35
C MET A 721 -0.03 -31.03 -20.23
N VAL A 722 0.44 -30.33 -21.26
CA VAL A 722 -0.41 -29.75 -22.32
C VAL A 722 0.07 -30.28 -23.66
N THR A 723 -0.85 -30.80 -24.45
CA THR A 723 -0.58 -31.28 -25.81
C THR A 723 -1.51 -30.58 -26.78
N SER A 724 -0.96 -29.98 -27.83
CA SER A 724 -1.73 -29.29 -28.84
C SER A 724 -1.65 -30.01 -30.17
N SER A 725 -2.79 -30.19 -30.83
CA SER A 725 -2.86 -30.63 -32.22
C SER A 725 -2.20 -29.63 -33.20
N ALA A 726 -1.86 -28.42 -32.76
CA ALA A 726 -1.04 -27.48 -33.52
C ALA A 726 0.46 -27.86 -33.58
N GLY A 727 0.87 -28.97 -32.95
CA GLY A 727 2.21 -29.53 -33.06
C GLY A 727 3.18 -29.15 -31.94
N TRP A 728 2.69 -28.56 -30.85
CA TRP A 728 3.49 -28.23 -29.67
C TRP A 728 3.00 -28.98 -28.43
N GLN A 729 3.90 -29.14 -27.45
CA GLN A 729 3.58 -29.75 -26.17
C GLN A 729 4.36 -29.07 -25.04
N TYR A 730 3.81 -29.14 -23.85
CA TYR A 730 4.42 -28.72 -22.60
C TYR A 730 4.32 -29.85 -21.59
N LYS A 731 5.38 -30.05 -20.80
CA LYS A 731 5.37 -30.96 -19.67
C LYS A 731 6.23 -30.39 -18.55
N THR A 732 5.69 -30.35 -17.34
CA THR A 732 6.46 -30.01 -16.15
C THR A 732 7.72 -30.87 -16.07
N GLY A 733 8.83 -30.21 -15.75
CA GLY A 733 10.14 -30.86 -15.67
C GLY A 733 10.20 -31.92 -14.58
N ARG A 734 11.09 -32.91 -14.74
CA ARG A 734 11.32 -33.92 -13.69
C ARG A 734 11.99 -33.25 -12.49
N GLN A 735 11.43 -33.48 -11.30
CA GLN A 735 11.98 -32.98 -10.05
C GLN A 735 13.33 -33.66 -9.72
N ILE A 736 14.30 -32.85 -9.31
CA ILE A 736 15.57 -33.29 -8.71
C ILE A 736 15.72 -32.53 -7.39
N SER A 737 15.81 -33.28 -6.29
CA SER A 737 15.94 -32.71 -4.94
C SER A 737 17.13 -33.29 -4.18
N GLY A 738 17.66 -32.51 -3.24
CA GLY A 738 18.74 -32.90 -2.34
C GLY A 738 18.99 -31.83 -1.29
N GLU A 739 20.12 -31.92 -0.61
CA GLU A 739 20.54 -30.97 0.43
C GLU A 739 21.41 -29.87 -0.18
N VAL A 740 21.29 -28.66 0.37
CA VAL A 740 22.28 -27.61 0.21
C VAL A 740 23.41 -27.89 1.19
N ILE A 741 24.63 -28.09 0.68
CA ILE A 741 25.84 -28.32 1.48
C ILE A 741 26.35 -27.01 2.06
N SER A 742 26.37 -25.94 1.26
CA SER A 742 26.80 -24.61 1.71
C SER A 742 26.30 -23.50 0.80
N LEU A 743 26.23 -22.29 1.36
CA LEU A 743 26.00 -21.02 0.67
C LEU A 743 27.16 -20.09 1.01
N LYS A 744 27.92 -19.64 0.01
CA LYS A 744 29.09 -18.77 0.21
C LYS A 744 29.19 -17.74 -0.90
N GLN A 745 29.92 -16.66 -0.64
CA GLN A 745 30.38 -15.77 -1.71
C GLN A 745 31.68 -16.31 -2.33
N GLU A 746 31.68 -16.47 -3.65
CA GLU A 746 32.86 -16.80 -4.46
C GLU A 746 33.01 -15.69 -5.53
N ASN A 747 34.13 -14.96 -5.53
CA ASN A 747 34.38 -13.85 -6.48
C ASN A 747 33.25 -12.81 -6.55
N GLY A 748 32.70 -12.41 -5.40
CA GLY A 748 31.61 -11.43 -5.29
C GLY A 748 30.23 -11.97 -5.74
N ARG A 749 30.09 -13.28 -5.94
CA ARG A 749 28.82 -13.92 -6.33
C ARG A 749 28.39 -14.95 -5.30
N TRP A 750 27.09 -15.03 -5.05
CA TRP A 750 26.52 -16.03 -4.15
C TRP A 750 26.41 -17.38 -4.85
N VAL A 751 27.00 -18.41 -4.25
CA VAL A 751 27.07 -19.76 -4.80
C VAL A 751 26.52 -20.77 -3.80
N LEU A 752 25.54 -21.55 -4.23
CA LEU A 752 25.04 -22.73 -3.54
C LEU A 752 25.83 -23.96 -4.00
N THR A 753 26.37 -24.72 -3.05
CA THR A 753 26.92 -26.07 -3.32
C THR A 753 25.87 -27.10 -2.93
N LEU A 754 25.50 -27.98 -3.86
CA LEU A 754 24.43 -28.96 -3.72
C LEU A 754 24.99 -30.37 -3.48
N SER A 755 24.22 -31.23 -2.83
CA SER A 755 24.57 -32.64 -2.60
C SER A 755 24.49 -33.52 -3.84
N LYS A 756 23.86 -33.04 -4.91
CA LYS A 756 23.75 -33.73 -6.20
C LYS A 756 24.16 -32.79 -7.33
N GLN A 757 24.71 -33.37 -8.38
CA GLN A 757 24.89 -32.65 -9.64
C GLN A 757 23.53 -32.40 -10.27
N ILE A 758 23.35 -31.21 -10.83
CA ILE A 758 22.16 -30.85 -11.59
C ILE A 758 22.53 -30.63 -13.05
N PRO A 759 21.63 -30.94 -14.01
CA PRO A 759 21.92 -30.78 -15.43
C PRO A 759 22.29 -29.33 -15.77
N LYS A 760 23.20 -29.14 -16.73
CA LYS A 760 23.57 -27.81 -17.28
C LYS A 760 22.44 -27.12 -18.06
N ALA A 761 21.19 -27.59 -17.92
CA ALA A 761 20.03 -27.03 -18.60
C ALA A 761 19.78 -25.57 -18.16
N GLN A 762 19.01 -24.82 -18.95
CA GLN A 762 18.65 -23.42 -18.68
C GLN A 762 17.73 -23.30 -17.45
N LEU A 763 18.27 -23.53 -16.25
CA LEU A 763 17.56 -23.37 -14.99
C LEU A 763 17.46 -21.87 -14.66
N LYS A 764 16.24 -21.32 -14.62
CA LYS A 764 16.02 -19.93 -14.21
C LYS A 764 15.85 -19.77 -12.70
N TYR A 765 15.34 -20.79 -12.03
CA TYR A 765 15.10 -20.76 -10.59
C TYR A 765 15.48 -22.07 -9.90
N ILE A 766 15.94 -21.97 -8.66
CA ILE A 766 16.07 -23.09 -7.73
C ILE A 766 15.12 -22.85 -6.56
N ARG A 767 14.30 -23.85 -6.23
CA ARG A 767 13.46 -23.80 -5.03
C ARG A 767 14.24 -24.31 -3.85
N LEU A 768 14.26 -23.55 -2.78
CA LEU A 768 14.74 -23.95 -1.47
C LEU A 768 13.55 -24.30 -0.58
N THR A 769 13.75 -25.27 0.31
CA THR A 769 12.76 -25.68 1.31
C THR A 769 13.42 -25.68 2.66
N PHE A 770 12.88 -24.89 3.59
CA PHE A 770 13.36 -24.76 4.96
C PHE A 770 12.83 -25.90 5.84
N SER A 771 13.32 -26.00 7.07
CA SER A 771 13.00 -27.10 7.98
C SER A 771 11.54 -27.14 8.44
N ASP A 772 10.84 -26.01 8.41
CA ASP A 772 9.40 -25.92 8.67
C ASP A 772 8.53 -26.26 7.43
N GLY A 773 9.16 -26.57 6.30
CA GLY A 773 8.50 -26.86 5.04
C GLY A 773 8.24 -25.63 4.15
N SER A 774 8.52 -24.41 4.64
CA SER A 774 8.32 -23.20 3.85
C SER A 774 9.25 -23.16 2.63
N THR A 775 8.81 -22.56 1.53
CA THR A 775 9.57 -22.54 0.27
C THR A 775 10.04 -21.15 -0.14
N TYR A 776 11.19 -21.10 -0.81
CA TYR A 776 11.78 -19.87 -1.33
C TYR A 776 12.43 -20.10 -2.69
N TYR A 777 12.11 -19.26 -3.68
CA TYR A 777 12.64 -19.38 -5.04
C TYR A 777 13.78 -18.40 -5.28
N CYS A 778 14.94 -18.92 -5.63
CA CYS A 778 16.13 -18.13 -5.93
C CYS A 778 16.37 -18.05 -7.43
N PRO A 779 16.56 -16.86 -8.03
CA PRO A 779 16.93 -16.72 -9.43
C PRO A 779 18.35 -17.22 -9.66
N VAL A 780 18.51 -18.09 -10.66
CA VAL A 780 19.77 -18.75 -11.03
C VAL A 780 20.40 -18.05 -12.21
N LYS A 781 21.69 -17.75 -12.09
CA LYS A 781 22.49 -17.13 -13.16
C LYS A 781 23.22 -18.18 -13.99
N SER A 782 23.84 -19.16 -13.33
CA SER A 782 24.54 -20.26 -14.00
C SER A 782 24.63 -21.50 -13.13
N VAL A 783 24.88 -22.64 -13.77
CA VAL A 783 25.01 -23.95 -13.12
C VAL A 783 26.28 -24.64 -13.61
N HIS A 784 27.10 -25.08 -12.67
CA HIS A 784 28.34 -25.82 -12.92
C HIS A 784 28.41 -27.07 -12.03
N ARG A 785 28.04 -28.24 -12.59
CA ARG A 785 27.93 -29.52 -11.86
C ARG A 785 26.96 -29.43 -10.68
N ASN A 786 27.48 -29.36 -9.45
CA ASN A 786 26.72 -29.23 -8.22
C ASN A 786 26.80 -27.81 -7.62
N LYS A 787 27.40 -26.85 -8.31
CA LYS A 787 27.43 -25.44 -7.92
C LYS A 787 26.40 -24.64 -8.70
N VAL A 788 25.62 -23.81 -8.00
CA VAL A 788 24.62 -22.90 -8.56
C VAL A 788 24.98 -21.48 -8.21
N GLU A 789 25.27 -20.68 -9.22
CA GLU A 789 25.51 -19.25 -9.06
C GLU A 789 24.17 -18.51 -9.09
N MET A 790 23.91 -17.69 -8.08
CA MET A 790 22.69 -16.92 -7.96
C MET A 790 22.79 -15.59 -8.71
N THR A 791 21.66 -15.11 -9.25
CA THR A 791 21.59 -13.79 -9.89
C THR A 791 21.67 -12.66 -8.86
N ASN A 792 21.05 -12.87 -7.70
CA ASN A 792 20.90 -11.90 -6.63
C ASN A 792 21.37 -12.50 -5.30
N GLU A 793 21.63 -11.64 -4.32
CA GLU A 793 21.81 -12.06 -2.94
C GLU A 793 20.55 -12.76 -2.38
N PRO A 794 20.69 -13.92 -1.71
CA PRO A 794 19.56 -14.66 -1.15
C PRO A 794 18.86 -13.97 0.02
N GLY A 795 19.58 -13.11 0.77
CA GLY A 795 19.10 -12.39 1.95
C GLY A 795 19.11 -13.15 3.26
N PHE A 796 19.84 -14.27 3.28
CA PHE A 796 20.14 -15.04 4.48
C PHE A 796 21.53 -15.65 4.39
N LEU A 797 22.06 -16.03 5.55
CA LEU A 797 23.24 -16.87 5.69
C LEU A 797 22.82 -18.31 6.00
N TYR A 798 23.63 -19.28 5.59
CA TYR A 798 23.40 -20.69 5.89
C TYR A 798 24.68 -21.37 6.36
N GLY A 799 24.60 -21.95 7.56
CA GLY A 799 25.61 -22.87 8.09
C GLY A 799 24.95 -24.19 8.46
N LYS A 800 25.62 -25.31 8.21
CA LYS A 800 25.04 -26.64 8.47
C LYS A 800 24.68 -26.85 9.95
N GLU A 801 25.43 -26.22 10.85
CA GLU A 801 25.22 -26.26 12.30
C GLU A 801 24.33 -25.12 12.81
N THR A 802 24.41 -23.94 12.18
CA THR A 802 23.70 -22.71 12.62
C THR A 802 22.37 -22.49 11.92
N GLY A 803 21.99 -23.37 10.99
CA GLY A 803 20.77 -23.25 10.20
C GLY A 803 20.77 -22.05 9.25
N VAL A 804 19.57 -21.59 8.90
CA VAL A 804 19.35 -20.41 8.07
C VAL A 804 19.05 -19.21 8.94
N ASN A 805 19.76 -18.11 8.69
CA ASN A 805 19.62 -16.84 9.41
C ASN A 805 19.36 -15.71 8.41
N SER A 806 18.13 -15.19 8.37
CA SER A 806 17.76 -14.10 7.46
C SER A 806 18.24 -12.76 8.02
N HIS A 807 18.88 -11.95 7.19
CA HIS A 807 19.32 -10.58 7.54
C HIS A 807 18.51 -9.49 6.82
N THR A 808 17.40 -9.90 6.21
CA THR A 808 16.38 -9.05 5.58
C THR A 808 15.02 -9.42 6.15
N PHE A 809 14.03 -8.56 5.96
CA PHE A 809 12.68 -8.79 6.46
C PHE A 809 12.10 -10.09 5.89
N PRO A 810 11.42 -10.94 6.69
CA PRO A 810 10.99 -10.73 8.09
C PRO A 810 11.99 -11.11 9.18
N GLY A 811 13.23 -11.50 8.83
CA GLY A 811 14.25 -11.87 9.83
C GLY A 811 14.10 -13.28 10.40
N ASN A 812 13.54 -14.21 9.60
CA ASN A 812 13.30 -15.59 10.05
C ASN A 812 14.60 -16.36 10.33
N HIS A 813 14.52 -17.23 11.34
CA HIS A 813 15.53 -18.22 11.69
C HIS A 813 14.97 -19.63 11.54
N TYR A 814 15.74 -20.53 10.92
CA TYR A 814 15.35 -21.93 10.73
C TYR A 814 16.45 -22.86 11.21
N GLU A 815 16.13 -23.68 12.22
CA GLU A 815 16.98 -24.75 12.70
C GLU A 815 16.82 -25.99 11.80
N GLY A 816 17.90 -26.48 11.20
CA GLY A 816 17.88 -27.72 10.41
C GLY A 816 18.42 -27.60 8.98
N PRO A 817 18.35 -28.68 8.20
CA PRO A 817 18.92 -28.74 6.86
C PRO A 817 18.13 -27.90 5.86
N LEU A 818 18.85 -27.25 4.96
CA LEU A 818 18.26 -26.55 3.83
C LEU A 818 18.19 -27.49 2.63
N MET A 819 16.99 -27.74 2.13
CA MET A 819 16.75 -28.61 0.98
C MET A 819 16.64 -27.79 -0.30
N PHE A 820 17.02 -28.37 -1.44
CA PHE A 820 16.79 -27.79 -2.76
C PHE A 820 15.90 -28.67 -3.62
N THR A 821 15.23 -28.04 -4.58
CA THR A 821 14.47 -28.67 -5.65
C THR A 821 14.68 -27.90 -6.95
N VAL A 822 15.01 -28.60 -8.02
CA VAL A 822 15.03 -28.07 -9.39
C VAL A 822 14.15 -28.90 -10.30
N PHE A 823 13.59 -28.27 -11.33
CA PHE A 823 12.73 -28.92 -12.31
C PHE A 823 13.46 -29.01 -13.65
N LYS A 824 13.85 -30.24 -14.03
CA LYS A 824 14.52 -30.50 -15.30
C LYS A 824 13.48 -30.51 -16.43
N LEU A 825 13.33 -29.39 -17.13
CA LEU A 825 12.53 -29.30 -18.36
C LEU A 825 13.09 -30.29 -19.40
N LYS A 826 12.19 -30.95 -20.13
CA LYS A 826 12.54 -31.95 -21.15
C LYS A 826 12.63 -31.32 -22.54
#